data_AF-T1JZU0-F1
#
_entry.id   AF-T1JZU0-F1
#
_cell.length_a   1.000
_cell.length_b   1.000
_cell.length_c   1.000
_cell.angle_alpha   90.00
_cell.angle_beta   90.00
_cell.angle_gamma   90.00
#
_symmetry.space_group_name_H-M   'P 1'
#
loop_
_entity.id
_entity.type
_entity.pdbx_description
1 polymer ?
#
loop_
_entity_poly.entity_id
_entity_poly.type
_entity_poly.pdbx_seq_one_letter_code
_entity_poly.pdbx_strand_id
1 'polypeptide(L)'
;MTDEPEQSSKCISAPFRATLSSCQPILRSTIYPWRHSVGSNASRLGLWEFYHEFKIIRENGLVAVGHSSKHSLYHIIVRRARSNHAVTQVKRKITAVYTIYRDQNEATINDHWHRLSPIINTLFPFLRRRLHVTELRILKDIFTVTIENQAFTAAHVAAKLQFVSAFKRKNTSIIHNLNEQAPPIGQTPLMIAIQSQNLVLVKALVDLGASLHSFDGRLDSILHYAALSNLEMFKWLIETCKAKFNLVKMLRRRNKKGYSPLHWCCYSGRTENLLEILKMPIRTSLLVGLLHQAPNKVSIQVTYTSEMLLGGSPIHWAKTRRLLEHLLDSNSFPLECVNFRRETPLHVMTRRRRLKCAVMLLSRGVDVSVQDSRGNTPIHRAIQREDISMVQGLIAFDADINGLNARKQTPRHIAATRGTSISKIIVNVLHRVGAKRCPPKRKKCTEDCAYESEGIGTPFPKWADYVDESPYSDFMSSRGDSPVQETQSRAIEGDSKLKAKDYSPARVICLDGGGTRGLFTCCALIEIERRLKKPLREYFEWFAGTSSGALIASLIVLGTPLHRIRSVYYQFKDKIFVGQRPYNSDLLEKLIKDQMGSTTKMGDIKDNKKLLITAVLTHQNPAQLYVFRNIPSTSDILGRKIPSDPEYKPNFNEQIIWQACRASGAAPSYFKAFGPFIDGGILANNPTLDVISEFFHYNKALINVGKESEVEKLSLVLSMGTGRAPIVPARLVELGPIMSSSFFTLPEAIKTALSLQELVHMMISTTLQTDGHVNKRTEAWCSSLSIPYFRFNPPMSEDLQLNVTDDIEVVNGMWETKAYMYALSPYLDKLVNYLEAIEKKKSEKN
;
A
#
# COMPACT_ATOMS: atom_id res chain seq x y z
N MET A 1 -19.48 -19.60 -10.91
CA MET A 1 -20.70 -20.02 -10.21
C MET A 1 -20.45 -19.79 -8.72
N THR A 2 -21.07 -18.90 -7.98
CA THR A 2 -21.99 -17.77 -8.21
C THR A 2 -22.02 -17.06 -6.84
N ASP A 3 -22.00 -15.73 -6.86
CA ASP A 3 -22.41 -14.80 -5.80
C ASP A 3 -21.57 -14.66 -4.51
N GLU A 4 -20.64 -13.69 -4.54
CA GLU A 4 -20.21 -12.91 -3.37
C GLU A 4 -21.25 -11.81 -3.06
N PRO A 5 -21.61 -11.56 -1.78
CA PRO A 5 -22.19 -10.29 -1.39
C PRO A 5 -21.12 -9.35 -0.81
N GLU A 6 -20.91 -8.23 -1.49
CA GLU A 6 -20.39 -7.00 -0.88
C GLU A 6 -21.30 -6.59 0.28
N GLN A 7 -20.82 -6.67 1.53
CA GLN A 7 -21.22 -5.79 2.64
C GLN A 7 -20.43 -6.13 3.93
N SER A 8 -19.46 -5.28 4.30
CA SER A 8 -19.49 -4.55 5.58
C SER A 8 -18.14 -3.92 5.92
N SER A 9 -18.04 -2.62 5.63
CA SER A 9 -17.19 -1.66 6.32
C SER A 9 -17.67 -1.46 7.76
N LYS A 10 -17.52 -2.47 8.62
CA LYS A 10 -17.65 -2.28 10.08
C LYS A 10 -16.31 -1.83 10.64
N CYS A 11 -16.18 -0.51 10.79
CA CYS A 11 -15.23 0.12 11.66
C CYS A 11 -15.13 -0.65 12.98
N ILE A 12 -13.93 -1.13 13.32
CA ILE A 12 -13.61 -1.69 14.62
C ILE A 12 -13.62 -0.54 15.64
N SER A 13 -14.81 -0.23 16.15
CA SER A 13 -15.03 0.44 17.43
C SER A 13 -15.38 -0.63 18.46
N ALA A 14 -14.44 -1.53 18.75
CA ALA A 14 -14.53 -2.37 19.94
C ALA A 14 -13.87 -1.61 21.11
N PRO A 15 -14.62 -1.20 22.15
CA PRO A 15 -13.98 -0.91 23.43
C PRO A 15 -13.46 -2.23 24.00
N PHE A 16 -12.33 -2.17 24.70
CA PHE A 16 -11.79 -3.24 25.52
C PHE A 16 -12.91 -3.87 26.39
N ARG A 17 -13.42 -5.05 25.98
CA ARG A 17 -14.11 -5.96 26.89
C ARG A 17 -13.03 -6.67 27.70
N ALA A 18 -12.90 -6.28 28.96
CA ALA A 18 -12.28 -7.16 29.94
C ALA A 18 -13.19 -8.38 30.11
N THR A 19 -12.60 -9.56 29.92
CA THR A 19 -13.17 -10.85 30.28
C THR A 19 -13.34 -10.89 31.80
N LEU A 20 -14.59 -10.82 32.27
CA LEU A 20 -15.01 -11.40 33.55
C LEU A 20 -16.01 -12.51 33.20
N SER A 21 -15.54 -13.74 33.37
CA SER A 21 -16.34 -14.95 33.32
C SER A 21 -17.35 -14.97 34.47
N SER A 22 -18.56 -15.46 34.13
CA SER A 22 -19.54 -16.12 35.00
C SER A 22 -19.96 -15.42 36.29
N CYS A 23 -21.03 -14.61 36.20
CA CYS A 23 -22.22 -14.68 37.07
C CYS A 23 -23.24 -13.64 36.57
N GLN A 24 -24.24 -14.08 35.80
CA GLN A 24 -25.41 -13.25 35.46
C GLN A 24 -26.40 -13.25 36.63
N PRO A 25 -26.95 -12.09 37.01
CA PRO A 25 -28.35 -11.99 37.37
C PRO A 25 -29.12 -11.41 36.18
N ILE A 26 -30.19 -12.09 35.80
CA ILE A 26 -31.07 -11.76 34.68
C ILE A 26 -31.85 -10.47 35.01
N LEU A 27 -31.36 -9.31 34.54
CA LEU A 27 -32.13 -8.05 34.57
C LEU A 27 -33.03 -7.95 33.31
N ARG A 28 -34.26 -8.49 33.40
CA ARG A 28 -35.32 -8.27 32.39
C ARG A 28 -36.00 -6.91 32.64
N SER A 29 -35.52 -5.84 31.98
CA SER A 29 -36.24 -4.56 31.92
C SER A 29 -36.93 -4.36 30.56
N THR A 30 -37.99 -5.12 30.31
CA THR A 30 -38.87 -4.96 29.14
C THR A 30 -39.91 -3.87 29.40
N ILE A 31 -40.11 -2.96 28.45
CA ILE A 31 -41.34 -2.15 28.37
C ILE A 31 -42.43 -3.10 27.85
N TYR A 32 -43.40 -3.46 28.68
CA TYR A 32 -44.62 -4.12 28.21
C TYR A 32 -45.75 -3.09 28.17
N PRO A 33 -46.28 -2.72 27.00
CA PRO A 33 -47.66 -2.27 26.92
C PRO A 33 -48.54 -3.51 27.16
N TRP A 34 -49.21 -3.57 28.31
CA TRP A 34 -50.13 -4.65 28.64
C TRP A 34 -51.39 -4.52 27.77
N ARG A 35 -51.70 -5.56 27.00
CA ARG A 35 -52.87 -5.67 26.14
C ARG A 35 -53.65 -6.88 26.63
N HIS A 36 -54.85 -6.71 27.17
CA HIS A 36 -55.82 -7.81 27.26
C HIS A 36 -57.22 -7.31 26.91
N SER A 37 -57.85 -8.06 26.02
CA SER A 37 -59.12 -7.81 25.36
C SER A 37 -60.28 -8.42 26.14
N VAL A 38 -61.36 -7.66 26.36
CA VAL A 38 -62.73 -8.17 26.20
C VAL A 38 -63.61 -7.01 25.72
N GLY A 39 -64.38 -7.25 24.65
CA GLY A 39 -65.64 -6.52 24.39
C GLY A 39 -65.57 -5.20 23.63
N SER A 40 -65.63 -5.31 22.31
CA SER A 40 -66.11 -4.37 21.27
C SER A 40 -66.57 -2.94 21.61
N ASN A 41 -66.08 -2.03 20.75
CA ASN A 41 -66.68 -0.76 20.28
C ASN A 41 -66.50 0.51 21.12
N ALA A 42 -65.45 1.28 20.80
CA ALA A 42 -65.60 2.70 20.44
C ALA A 42 -64.30 3.27 19.84
N SER A 43 -64.49 4.00 18.76
CA SER A 43 -63.51 4.71 17.94
C SER A 43 -62.95 5.97 18.59
N ARG A 44 -61.69 6.28 18.23
CA ARG A 44 -61.03 7.59 18.23
C ARG A 44 -60.71 8.24 19.58
N LEU A 45 -59.49 8.78 19.59
CA LEU A 45 -58.90 9.75 20.51
C LEU A 45 -58.39 9.19 21.85
N GLY A 46 -57.09 9.39 22.03
CA GLY A 46 -56.28 8.84 23.10
C GLY A 46 -56.76 9.24 24.49
N LEU A 47 -56.71 8.28 25.41
CA LEU A 47 -57.05 8.49 26.79
C LEU A 47 -55.97 7.88 27.68
N TRP A 48 -55.44 8.76 28.53
CA TRP A 48 -54.38 8.55 29.51
C TRP A 48 -54.99 7.95 30.78
N GLU A 49 -54.42 6.90 31.36
CA GLU A 49 -54.88 6.35 32.64
C GLU A 49 -54.02 6.81 33.83
N PHE A 50 -54.72 7.22 34.90
CA PHE A 50 -54.19 7.68 36.17
C PHE A 50 -54.01 6.50 37.14
N TYR A 51 -52.78 6.24 37.60
CA TYR A 51 -52.52 5.28 38.67
C TYR A 51 -52.76 5.93 40.05
N HIS A 52 -53.78 5.49 40.78
CA HIS A 52 -54.14 5.98 42.12
C HIS A 52 -53.58 5.17 43.32
N GLU A 53 -52.91 4.04 43.10
CA GLU A 53 -52.56 3.06 44.16
C GLU A 53 -51.09 3.08 44.66
N PHE A 54 -50.31 4.14 44.43
CA PHE A 54 -48.94 4.22 44.96
C PHE A 54 -48.88 4.87 46.35
N LYS A 55 -48.38 4.14 47.35
CA LYS A 55 -47.97 4.73 48.63
C LYS A 55 -46.60 5.37 48.45
N ILE A 56 -46.52 6.70 48.53
CA ILE A 56 -45.26 7.46 48.42
C ILE A 56 -44.49 7.30 49.72
N ILE A 57 -43.22 6.95 49.59
CA ILE A 57 -42.33 6.80 50.75
C ILE A 57 -41.37 7.99 50.85
N ARG A 58 -40.88 8.52 49.71
CA ARG A 58 -39.97 9.67 49.63
C ARG A 58 -40.21 10.50 48.36
N GLU A 59 -40.06 11.82 48.46
CA GLU A 59 -40.29 12.77 47.37
C GLU A 59 -39.21 13.86 47.32
N ASN A 60 -38.51 13.98 46.19
CA ASN A 60 -37.62 15.12 45.87
C ASN A 60 -37.86 15.52 44.41
N GLY A 61 -38.48 16.69 44.18
CA GLY A 61 -38.76 17.16 42.81
C GLY A 61 -39.86 16.36 42.11
N LEU A 62 -39.68 16.02 40.82
CA LEU A 62 -40.67 15.28 40.01
C LEU A 62 -40.62 13.75 40.17
N VAL A 63 -39.68 13.21 40.92
CA VAL A 63 -39.52 11.75 41.05
C VAL A 63 -39.84 11.34 42.49
N ALA A 64 -40.57 10.25 42.65
CA ALA A 64 -40.97 9.69 43.93
C ALA A 64 -40.67 8.20 43.97
N VAL A 65 -40.41 7.68 45.16
CA VAL A 65 -40.34 6.23 45.40
C VAL A 65 -41.69 5.79 45.95
N GLY A 66 -42.33 4.84 45.29
CA GLY A 66 -43.67 4.35 45.63
C GLY A 66 -43.72 2.83 45.79
N HIS A 67 -44.47 2.35 46.78
CA HIS A 67 -44.78 0.92 46.94
C HIS A 67 -46.16 0.63 46.34
N SER A 68 -46.25 -0.39 45.47
CA SER A 68 -47.52 -0.87 44.90
C SER A 68 -48.09 -2.00 45.76
N SER A 69 -49.24 -1.76 46.38
CA SER A 69 -49.94 -2.75 47.21
C SER A 69 -50.43 -3.98 46.43
N LYS A 70 -50.69 -3.84 45.13
CA LYS A 70 -51.18 -4.94 44.27
C LYS A 70 -50.10 -5.94 43.85
N HIS A 71 -48.83 -5.54 43.78
CA HIS A 71 -47.78 -6.36 43.18
C HIS A 71 -46.57 -6.61 44.08
N SER A 72 -46.56 -6.12 45.32
CA SER A 72 -45.42 -6.24 46.27
C SER A 72 -44.09 -5.80 45.64
N LEU A 73 -44.15 -4.72 44.85
CA LEU A 73 -43.00 -4.16 44.14
C LEU A 73 -42.82 -2.71 44.56
N TYR A 74 -41.56 -2.34 44.74
CA TYR A 74 -41.13 -0.96 44.89
C TYR A 74 -40.85 -0.37 43.52
N HIS A 75 -41.19 0.91 43.34
CA HIS A 75 -41.07 1.61 42.06
C HIS A 75 -40.43 2.97 42.24
N ILE A 76 -39.54 3.33 41.30
CA ILE A 76 -39.10 4.71 41.10
C ILE A 76 -40.01 5.31 40.01
N ILE A 77 -40.83 6.30 40.38
CA ILE A 77 -41.88 6.86 39.53
C ILE A 77 -41.68 8.37 39.28
N VAL A 78 -41.96 8.84 38.07
CA VAL A 78 -41.98 10.26 37.70
C VAL A 78 -43.41 10.77 37.68
N ARG A 79 -43.64 11.92 38.30
CA ARG A 79 -44.95 12.56 38.44
C ARG A 79 -45.04 13.82 37.61
N ARG A 80 -46.16 13.99 36.91
CA ARG A 80 -46.50 15.24 36.23
C ARG A 80 -47.37 16.12 37.12
N ALA A 81 -46.91 17.33 37.45
CA ALA A 81 -47.75 18.37 38.05
C ALA A 81 -48.35 19.28 36.96
N ARG A 82 -49.63 19.68 37.12
CA ARG A 82 -50.29 20.66 36.24
C ARG A 82 -49.78 22.07 36.59
N SER A 83 -49.39 22.87 35.60
CA SER A 83 -49.15 24.31 35.81
C SER A 83 -50.49 25.00 36.02
N ASN A 84 -50.64 25.68 37.16
CA ASN A 84 -51.85 26.40 37.55
C ASN A 84 -52.19 27.53 36.56
N HIS A 85 -53.43 27.55 36.09
CA HIS A 85 -54.18 28.80 36.06
C HIS A 85 -55.23 28.73 37.18
N ALA A 86 -55.19 29.78 38.02
CA ALA A 86 -56.14 30.22 39.03
C ALA A 86 -56.70 29.21 40.07
N VAL A 87 -56.22 29.40 41.31
CA VAL A 87 -56.96 29.42 42.59
C VAL A 87 -58.14 28.45 42.78
N THR A 88 -57.93 27.43 43.62
CA THR A 88 -58.62 27.18 44.91
C THR A 88 -58.19 25.82 45.48
N GLN A 89 -58.19 25.72 46.81
CA GLN A 89 -57.77 24.55 47.60
C GLN A 89 -58.59 23.29 47.28
N VAL A 90 -58.21 22.51 46.27
CA VAL A 90 -58.65 21.11 46.12
C VAL A 90 -57.50 20.29 45.51
N LYS A 91 -57.17 19.18 46.19
CA LYS A 91 -56.26 18.08 45.80
C LYS A 91 -55.66 18.22 44.39
N ARG A 92 -54.36 18.51 44.29
CA ARG A 92 -53.58 18.44 43.03
C ARG A 92 -53.82 17.07 42.37
N LYS A 93 -54.70 17.00 41.35
CA LYS A 93 -54.94 15.77 40.58
C LYS A 93 -53.69 15.45 39.73
N ILE A 94 -53.02 14.36 40.08
CA ILE A 94 -51.79 13.83 39.45
C ILE A 94 -52.15 13.26 38.07
N THR A 95 -51.81 13.92 36.96
CA THR A 95 -52.31 13.51 35.63
C THR A 95 -51.60 12.36 34.93
N ALA A 96 -50.39 11.99 35.37
CA ALA A 96 -49.69 10.81 34.86
C ALA A 96 -48.56 10.42 35.81
N VAL A 97 -48.41 9.13 36.05
CA VAL A 97 -47.32 8.53 36.81
C VAL A 97 -46.58 7.57 35.89
N TYR A 98 -45.28 7.77 35.70
CA TYR A 98 -44.45 6.92 34.84
C TYR A 98 -43.44 6.14 35.67
N THR A 99 -43.48 4.82 35.62
CA THR A 99 -42.50 3.97 36.28
C THR A 99 -41.20 3.90 35.48
N ILE A 100 -40.08 4.35 36.07
CA ILE A 100 -38.74 4.22 35.47
C ILE A 100 -38.11 2.87 35.81
N TYR A 101 -38.23 2.44 37.08
CA TYR A 101 -37.61 1.22 37.59
C TYR A 101 -38.51 0.52 38.61
N ARG A 102 -38.40 -0.81 38.70
CA ARG A 102 -39.14 -1.66 39.64
C ARG A 102 -38.23 -2.73 40.20
N ASP A 103 -38.38 -3.02 41.48
CA ASP A 103 -37.63 -4.05 42.19
C ASP A 103 -38.47 -4.61 43.35
N GLN A 104 -38.18 -5.83 43.77
CA GLN A 104 -38.82 -6.46 44.94
C GLN A 104 -38.17 -6.02 46.25
N ASN A 105 -36.90 -5.61 46.20
CA ASN A 105 -36.14 -5.22 47.39
C ASN A 105 -36.18 -3.69 47.63
N GLU A 106 -36.62 -3.27 48.82
CA GLU A 106 -36.68 -1.86 49.21
C GLU A 106 -35.28 -1.22 49.30
N ALA A 107 -34.28 -1.98 49.78
CA ALA A 107 -32.93 -1.47 49.98
C ALA A 107 -32.24 -1.08 48.67
N THR A 108 -32.43 -1.88 47.60
CA THR A 108 -31.86 -1.60 46.28
C THR A 108 -32.50 -0.37 45.62
N ILE A 109 -33.81 -0.21 45.78
CA ILE A 109 -34.55 0.97 45.32
C ILE A 109 -34.07 2.23 46.03
N ASN A 110 -33.89 2.16 47.34
CA ASN A 110 -33.43 3.29 48.14
C ASN A 110 -32.00 3.70 47.75
N ASP A 111 -31.10 2.74 47.54
CA ASP A 111 -29.73 3.03 47.08
C ASP A 111 -29.72 3.67 45.68
N HIS A 112 -30.47 3.12 44.72
CA HIS A 112 -30.63 3.71 43.39
C HIS A 112 -31.24 5.13 43.44
N TRP A 113 -32.22 5.35 44.33
CA TRP A 113 -32.84 6.65 44.53
C TRP A 113 -31.86 7.69 45.09
N HIS A 114 -31.09 7.33 46.12
CA HIS A 114 -30.09 8.21 46.72
C HIS A 114 -29.05 8.71 45.69
N ARG A 115 -28.67 7.85 44.73
CA ARG A 115 -27.73 8.19 43.65
C ARG A 115 -28.38 9.03 42.55
N LEU A 116 -29.62 8.70 42.18
CA LEU A 116 -30.33 9.35 41.08
C LEU A 116 -30.83 10.75 41.42
N SER A 117 -31.30 10.95 42.66
CA SER A 117 -31.93 12.20 43.13
C SER A 117 -31.09 13.47 42.84
N PRO A 118 -29.80 13.56 43.20
CA PRO A 118 -29.00 14.77 42.96
C PRO A 118 -28.74 15.04 41.46
N ILE A 119 -28.57 13.98 40.65
CA ILE A 119 -28.32 14.08 39.21
C ILE A 119 -29.58 14.58 38.50
N ILE A 120 -30.74 14.01 38.82
CA ILE A 120 -32.01 14.46 38.26
C ILE A 120 -32.30 15.90 38.68
N ASN A 121 -32.17 16.26 39.96
CA ASN A 121 -32.43 17.63 40.40
C ASN A 121 -31.58 18.67 39.66
N THR A 122 -30.35 18.29 39.26
CA THR A 122 -29.45 19.16 38.51
C THR A 122 -29.80 19.24 37.01
N LEU A 123 -30.18 18.12 36.39
CA LEU A 123 -30.41 18.05 34.93
C LEU A 123 -31.87 18.32 34.51
N PHE A 124 -32.82 18.12 35.42
CA PHE A 124 -34.24 18.26 35.15
C PHE A 124 -34.68 19.66 34.70
N PRO A 125 -34.15 20.78 35.23
CA PRO A 125 -34.52 22.13 34.79
C PRO A 125 -34.28 22.41 33.29
N PHE A 126 -33.47 21.57 32.63
CA PHE A 126 -33.14 21.68 31.20
C PHE A 126 -34.01 20.79 30.31
N LEU A 127 -34.74 19.83 30.89
CA LEU A 127 -35.79 19.10 30.19
C LEU A 127 -36.96 20.08 29.98
N ARG A 128 -37.45 20.23 28.74
CA ARG A 128 -38.48 21.23 28.42
C ARG A 128 -39.68 21.09 29.37
N ARG A 129 -40.36 22.21 29.64
CA ARG A 129 -41.51 22.36 30.58
C ARG A 129 -42.70 21.39 30.33
N ARG A 130 -42.68 20.54 29.29
CA ARG A 130 -43.67 19.49 29.02
C ARG A 130 -42.94 18.14 28.85
N LEU A 131 -43.19 17.18 29.74
CA LEU A 131 -42.73 15.80 29.61
C LEU A 131 -43.50 15.10 28.47
N HIS A 132 -42.93 15.02 27.27
CA HIS A 132 -43.39 14.14 26.19
C HIS A 132 -42.64 12.78 26.26
N VAL A 133 -43.00 11.84 25.38
CA VAL A 133 -42.41 10.48 25.29
C VAL A 133 -40.87 10.54 25.16
N THR A 134 -40.36 11.57 24.50
CA THR A 134 -38.93 11.85 24.32
C THR A 134 -38.21 12.16 25.63
N GLU A 135 -38.79 12.98 26.51
CA GLU A 135 -38.21 13.36 27.80
C GLU A 135 -38.22 12.18 28.79
N LEU A 136 -39.24 11.31 28.72
CA LEU A 136 -39.29 10.07 29.51
C LEU A 136 -38.19 9.08 29.09
N ARG A 137 -37.86 9.03 27.80
CA ARG A 137 -36.73 8.25 27.29
C ARG A 137 -35.40 8.80 27.82
N ILE A 138 -35.20 10.12 27.80
CA ILE A 138 -34.01 10.76 28.36
C ILE A 138 -33.87 10.47 29.87
N LEU A 139 -34.96 10.52 30.64
CA LEU A 139 -34.94 10.18 32.06
C LEU A 139 -34.57 8.71 32.32
N LYS A 140 -35.05 7.80 31.47
CA LYS A 140 -34.64 6.39 31.50
C LYS A 140 -33.16 6.23 31.16
N ASP A 141 -32.66 6.96 30.18
CA ASP A 141 -31.25 6.92 29.78
C ASP A 141 -30.34 7.51 30.90
N ILE A 142 -30.76 8.59 31.56
CA ILE A 142 -30.10 9.13 32.78
C ILE A 142 -30.02 8.07 33.87
N PHE A 143 -31.14 7.40 34.15
CA PHE A 143 -31.20 6.35 35.16
C PHE A 143 -30.26 5.19 34.82
N THR A 144 -30.29 4.72 33.58
CA THR A 144 -29.47 3.60 33.10
C THR A 144 -27.98 3.93 33.23
N VAL A 145 -27.55 5.11 32.76
CA VAL A 145 -26.14 5.55 32.83
C VAL A 145 -25.68 5.72 34.28
N THR A 146 -26.55 6.23 35.16
CA THR A 146 -26.23 6.46 36.58
C THR A 146 -26.01 5.14 37.32
N ILE A 147 -26.80 4.11 37.01
CA ILE A 147 -26.63 2.78 37.62
C ILE A 147 -25.39 2.07 37.08
N GLU A 148 -25.18 2.12 35.76
CA GLU A 148 -24.00 1.51 35.13
C GLU A 148 -22.69 2.16 35.61
N ASN A 149 -22.71 3.45 35.94
CA ASN A 149 -21.52 4.23 36.30
C ASN A 149 -21.73 4.94 37.65
N GLN A 150 -21.59 4.16 38.72
CA GLN A 150 -21.95 4.56 40.08
C GLN A 150 -21.23 5.82 40.62
N ALA A 151 -20.11 6.20 40.02
CA ALA A 151 -19.32 7.36 40.43
C ALA A 151 -19.47 8.58 39.49
N PHE A 152 -20.42 8.55 38.54
CA PHE A 152 -20.65 9.67 37.62
C PHE A 152 -21.45 10.78 38.27
N THR A 153 -20.95 12.01 38.16
CA THR A 153 -21.69 13.21 38.59
C THR A 153 -22.63 13.71 37.49
N ALA A 154 -23.48 14.69 37.80
CA ALA A 154 -24.44 15.24 36.83
C ALA A 154 -23.78 15.73 35.53
N ALA A 155 -22.56 16.29 35.61
CA ALA A 155 -21.78 16.69 34.45
C ALA A 155 -21.31 15.50 33.59
N HIS A 156 -20.87 14.40 34.22
CA HIS A 156 -20.48 13.17 33.52
C HIS A 156 -21.66 12.52 32.80
N VAL A 157 -22.82 12.42 33.47
CA VAL A 157 -24.05 11.87 32.89
C VAL A 157 -24.52 12.74 31.72
N ALA A 158 -24.54 14.06 31.88
CA ALA A 158 -24.90 14.97 30.80
C ALA A 158 -23.93 14.90 29.61
N ALA A 159 -22.63 14.75 29.84
CA ALA A 159 -21.64 14.56 28.78
C ALA A 159 -21.81 13.21 28.06
N LYS A 160 -22.06 12.13 28.80
CA LYS A 160 -22.29 10.78 28.25
C LYS A 160 -23.54 10.70 27.39
N LEU A 161 -24.61 11.38 27.80
CA LEU A 161 -25.89 11.47 27.08
C LEU A 161 -25.91 12.56 26.01
N GLN A 162 -24.80 13.28 25.82
CA GLN A 162 -24.66 14.38 24.86
C GLN A 162 -25.66 15.52 25.05
N PHE A 163 -26.01 15.83 26.30
CA PHE A 163 -27.03 16.81 26.62
C PHE A 163 -26.49 18.25 26.60
N VAL A 164 -26.26 18.78 25.40
CA VAL A 164 -25.61 20.09 25.17
C VAL A 164 -26.31 21.25 25.90
N SER A 165 -27.64 21.25 26.01
CA SER A 165 -28.39 22.34 26.65
C SER A 165 -28.07 22.51 28.13
N ALA A 166 -27.64 21.45 28.82
CA ALA A 166 -27.19 21.53 30.21
C ALA A 166 -25.93 22.39 30.36
N PHE A 167 -25.13 22.51 29.30
CA PHE A 167 -23.86 23.24 29.27
C PHE A 167 -23.95 24.63 28.62
N LYS A 168 -25.15 25.07 28.21
CA LYS A 168 -25.34 26.42 27.61
C LYS A 168 -25.62 27.52 28.64
N ARG A 169 -26.04 27.18 29.85
CA ARG A 169 -26.34 28.14 30.92
C ARG A 169 -25.32 27.99 32.04
N LYS A 170 -24.94 29.09 32.69
CA LYS A 170 -24.04 29.08 33.85
C LYS A 170 -24.73 28.49 35.08
N ASN A 171 -24.90 27.16 35.10
CA ASN A 171 -25.41 26.44 36.27
C ASN A 171 -24.24 26.14 37.22
N THR A 172 -24.29 26.71 38.42
CA THR A 172 -23.26 26.57 39.45
C THR A 172 -22.98 25.11 39.81
N SER A 173 -24.00 24.25 39.86
CA SER A 173 -23.84 22.83 40.20
C SER A 173 -23.11 22.01 39.12
N ILE A 174 -23.27 22.35 37.84
CA ILE A 174 -22.57 21.68 36.74
C ILE A 174 -21.14 22.21 36.60
N ILE A 175 -20.95 23.52 36.82
CA ILE A 175 -19.64 24.18 36.78
C ILE A 175 -18.73 23.64 37.89
N HIS A 176 -19.25 23.43 39.10
CA HIS A 176 -18.48 22.87 40.21
C HIS A 176 -17.92 21.47 39.86
N ASN A 177 -18.71 20.66 39.14
CA ASN A 177 -18.37 19.27 38.84
C ASN A 177 -17.75 19.07 37.45
N LEU A 178 -17.39 20.16 36.77
CA LEU A 178 -16.96 20.15 35.36
C LEU A 178 -15.60 19.47 35.14
N ASN A 179 -14.76 19.48 36.17
CA ASN A 179 -13.39 18.94 36.15
C ASN A 179 -13.19 17.74 37.08
N GLU A 180 -14.26 17.25 37.72
CA GLU A 180 -14.20 16.07 38.57
C GLU A 180 -13.83 14.83 37.74
N GLN A 181 -13.11 13.91 38.36
CA GLN A 181 -12.70 12.65 37.74
C GLN A 181 -13.59 11.52 38.24
N ALA A 182 -14.23 10.80 37.31
CA ALA A 182 -15.06 9.65 37.67
C ALA A 182 -14.28 8.31 37.58
N PRO A 183 -14.23 7.51 38.66
CA PRO A 183 -13.82 6.10 38.64
C PRO A 183 -14.58 5.26 37.59
N PRO A 184 -14.02 4.16 37.06
CA PRO A 184 -12.76 3.51 37.47
C PRO A 184 -11.50 4.04 36.77
N ILE A 185 -11.64 4.78 35.66
CA ILE A 185 -10.50 5.29 34.88
C ILE A 185 -10.12 6.71 35.32
N GLY A 186 -11.00 7.48 35.98
CA GLY A 186 -10.73 8.85 36.37
C GLY A 186 -10.95 9.87 35.25
N GLN A 187 -11.89 9.61 34.34
CA GLN A 187 -12.15 10.49 33.19
C GLN A 187 -12.91 11.74 33.62
N THR A 188 -12.66 12.88 32.98
CA THR A 188 -13.46 14.10 33.15
C THR A 188 -14.65 14.15 32.18
N PRO A 189 -15.68 14.97 32.45
CA PRO A 189 -16.80 15.18 31.53
C PRO A 189 -16.34 15.60 30.12
N LEU A 190 -15.29 16.41 30.04
CA LEU A 190 -14.69 16.83 28.76
C LEU A 190 -14.07 15.65 27.99
N MET A 191 -13.37 14.74 28.65
CA MET A 191 -12.82 13.54 28.00
C MET A 191 -13.92 12.63 27.45
N ILE A 192 -15.02 12.46 28.20
CA ILE A 192 -16.19 11.69 27.75
C ILE A 192 -16.84 12.36 26.53
N ALA A 193 -16.94 13.70 26.53
CA ALA A 193 -17.47 14.46 25.39
C ALA A 193 -16.59 14.34 24.13
N ILE A 194 -15.27 14.29 24.28
CA ILE A 194 -14.35 14.07 23.15
C ILE A 194 -14.51 12.65 22.61
N GLN A 195 -14.65 11.65 23.48
CA GLN A 195 -14.91 10.26 23.08
C GLN A 195 -16.23 10.07 22.34
N SER A 196 -17.27 10.85 22.70
CA SER A 196 -18.57 10.81 22.03
C SER A 196 -18.57 11.53 20.67
N GLN A 197 -17.44 12.12 20.27
CA GLN A 197 -17.23 12.79 18.97
C GLN A 197 -18.19 13.96 18.70
N ASN A 198 -18.74 14.60 19.75
CA ASN A 198 -19.66 15.72 19.62
C ASN A 198 -18.94 17.07 19.82
N LEU A 199 -18.60 17.74 18.71
CA LEU A 199 -17.88 19.02 18.73
C LEU A 199 -18.66 20.15 19.43
N VAL A 200 -19.98 20.19 19.27
CA VAL A 200 -20.82 21.24 19.87
C VAL A 200 -20.80 21.14 21.39
N LEU A 201 -20.87 19.91 21.91
CA LEU A 201 -20.75 19.64 23.34
C LEU A 201 -19.38 20.02 23.89
N VAL A 202 -18.32 19.66 23.18
CA VAL A 202 -16.94 19.96 23.58
C VAL A 202 -16.71 21.48 23.61
N LYS A 203 -17.20 22.23 22.62
CA LYS A 203 -17.17 23.71 22.63
C LYS A 203 -17.89 24.27 23.85
N ALA A 204 -19.12 23.84 24.10
CA ALA A 204 -19.91 24.31 25.25
C ALA A 204 -19.22 24.03 26.60
N LEU A 205 -18.57 22.87 26.76
CA LEU A 205 -17.82 22.53 27.96
C LEU A 205 -16.58 23.43 28.16
N VAL A 206 -15.84 23.70 27.08
CA VAL A 206 -14.65 24.57 27.14
C VAL A 206 -15.03 26.03 27.37
N ASP A 207 -16.14 26.50 26.80
CA ASP A 207 -16.67 27.85 27.02
C ASP A 207 -17.10 28.07 28.48
N LEU A 208 -17.54 27.01 29.16
CA LEU A 208 -17.85 27.02 30.60
C LEU A 208 -16.60 26.91 31.51
N GLY A 209 -15.40 26.75 30.94
CA GLY A 209 -14.15 26.68 31.70
C GLY A 209 -13.64 25.27 32.02
N ALA A 210 -13.99 24.25 31.22
CA ALA A 210 -13.41 22.92 31.38
C ALA A 210 -11.89 22.93 31.18
N SER A 211 -11.16 22.28 32.08
CA SER A 211 -9.70 22.27 32.09
C SER A 211 -9.16 21.45 30.92
N LEU A 212 -8.32 22.08 30.10
CA LEU A 212 -7.60 21.41 29.00
C LEU A 212 -6.37 20.61 29.47
N HIS A 213 -5.99 20.75 30.75
CA HIS A 213 -4.82 20.10 31.34
C HIS A 213 -5.20 18.97 32.33
N SER A 214 -6.45 18.51 32.32
CA SER A 214 -6.87 17.34 33.10
C SER A 214 -6.27 16.05 32.54
N PHE A 215 -6.00 15.11 33.44
CA PHE A 215 -5.51 13.76 33.12
C PHE A 215 -6.51 12.73 33.63
N ASP A 216 -6.57 11.56 33.02
CA ASP A 216 -7.25 10.42 33.62
C ASP A 216 -6.29 9.66 34.55
N GLY A 217 -6.78 8.60 35.21
CA GLY A 217 -6.00 7.68 36.04
C GLY A 217 -4.97 6.84 35.26
N ARG A 218 -4.97 6.89 33.93
CA ARG A 218 -3.91 6.36 33.05
C ARG A 218 -2.92 7.43 32.63
N LEU A 219 -3.08 8.67 33.10
CA LEU A 219 -2.35 9.87 32.68
C LEU A 219 -2.51 10.22 31.19
N ASP A 220 -3.57 9.73 30.54
CA ASP A 220 -3.96 10.16 29.21
C ASP A 220 -4.48 11.62 29.30
N SER A 221 -3.88 12.51 28.51
CA SER A 221 -4.32 13.90 28.40
C SER A 221 -5.48 14.05 27.42
N ILE A 222 -6.11 15.21 27.42
CA ILE A 222 -7.15 15.56 26.43
C ILE A 222 -6.66 15.38 24.98
N LEU A 223 -5.37 15.65 24.70
CA LEU A 223 -4.80 15.41 23.37
C LEU A 223 -4.66 13.92 23.02
N HIS A 224 -4.53 13.03 24.00
CA HIS A 224 -4.56 11.57 23.76
C HIS A 224 -5.95 11.12 23.31
N TYR A 225 -7.01 11.68 23.91
CA TYR A 225 -8.39 11.45 23.46
C TYR A 225 -8.67 12.12 22.11
N ALA A 226 -8.17 13.34 21.90
CA ALA A 226 -8.29 14.04 20.63
C ALA A 226 -7.61 13.27 19.48
N ALA A 227 -6.46 12.63 19.74
CA ALA A 227 -5.78 11.80 18.74
C ALA A 227 -6.70 10.71 18.14
N LEU A 228 -7.71 10.25 18.90
CA LEU A 228 -8.70 9.25 18.48
C LEU A 228 -9.95 9.84 17.81
N SER A 229 -10.19 11.15 17.96
CA SER A 229 -11.38 11.84 17.46
C SER A 229 -11.33 12.11 15.95
N ASN A 230 -12.40 12.71 15.41
CA ASN A 230 -12.44 13.18 14.03
C ASN A 230 -11.53 14.41 13.81
N LEU A 231 -11.27 14.75 12.53
CA LEU A 231 -10.35 15.82 12.14
C LEU A 231 -10.79 17.20 12.62
N GLU A 232 -12.09 17.52 12.52
CA GLU A 232 -12.62 18.82 12.93
C GLU A 232 -12.44 19.07 14.43
N MET A 233 -12.77 18.08 15.26
CA MET A 233 -12.55 18.16 16.70
C MET A 233 -11.07 18.27 17.04
N PHE A 234 -10.24 17.50 16.35
CA PHE A 234 -8.81 17.49 16.57
C PHE A 234 -8.17 18.85 16.26
N LYS A 235 -8.49 19.44 15.09
CA LYS A 235 -8.03 20.77 14.68
C LYS A 235 -8.45 21.83 15.70
N TRP A 236 -9.73 21.85 16.06
CA TRP A 236 -10.24 22.83 17.00
C TRP A 236 -9.58 22.72 18.38
N LEU A 237 -9.35 21.50 18.89
CA LEU A 237 -8.66 21.29 20.15
C LEU A 237 -7.19 21.71 20.08
N ILE A 238 -6.48 21.43 18.98
CA ILE A 238 -5.10 21.88 18.77
C ILE A 238 -5.03 23.41 18.76
N GLU A 239 -5.89 24.08 18.00
CA GLU A 239 -5.92 25.55 17.91
C GLU A 239 -6.21 26.18 19.26
N THR A 240 -7.19 25.65 19.99
CA THR A 240 -7.55 26.12 21.32
C THR A 240 -6.40 25.90 22.32
N CYS A 241 -5.73 24.75 22.27
CA CYS A 241 -4.57 24.46 23.12
C CYS A 241 -3.36 25.32 22.74
N LYS A 242 -3.15 25.61 21.45
CA LYS A 242 -2.08 26.49 20.95
C LYS A 242 -2.27 27.93 21.42
N ALA A 243 -3.51 28.43 21.42
CA ALA A 243 -3.82 29.79 21.84
C ALA A 243 -3.67 30.00 23.35
N LYS A 244 -4.00 29.00 24.16
CA LYS A 244 -4.06 29.12 25.63
C LYS A 244 -2.85 28.53 26.37
N PHE A 245 -2.10 27.61 25.76
CA PHE A 245 -1.08 26.80 26.45
C PHE A 245 0.16 26.50 25.58
N ASN A 246 1.21 25.98 26.22
CA ASN A 246 2.36 25.43 25.50
C ASN A 246 2.00 24.05 24.89
N LEU A 247 1.49 24.08 23.66
CA LEU A 247 1.07 22.89 22.92
C LEU A 247 2.19 21.85 22.78
N VAL A 248 3.44 22.29 22.60
CA VAL A 248 4.59 21.37 22.49
C VAL A 248 4.70 20.55 23.77
N LYS A 249 4.68 21.16 24.95
CA LYS A 249 4.71 20.45 26.24
C LYS A 249 3.55 19.44 26.37
N MET A 250 2.36 19.76 25.86
CA MET A 250 1.20 18.87 25.91
C MET A 250 1.33 17.68 24.94
N LEU A 251 1.84 17.90 23.73
CA LEU A 251 2.17 16.85 22.76
C LEU A 251 3.35 15.98 23.20
N ARG A 252 4.25 16.52 24.03
CA ARG A 252 5.37 15.82 24.67
C ARG A 252 4.94 14.88 25.79
N ARG A 253 3.81 15.21 26.43
CA ARG A 253 3.41 14.54 27.65
C ARG A 253 3.08 13.08 27.38
N ARG A 254 3.54 12.23 28.29
CA ARG A 254 3.37 10.79 28.21
C ARG A 254 2.37 10.31 29.24
N ASN A 255 1.55 9.35 28.86
CA ASN A 255 0.67 8.65 29.78
C ASN A 255 1.46 7.68 30.69
N LYS A 256 0.76 6.96 31.58
CA LYS A 256 1.35 6.00 32.53
C LYS A 256 2.13 4.88 31.83
N LYS A 257 1.81 4.60 30.56
CA LYS A 257 2.50 3.64 29.70
C LYS A 257 3.63 4.27 28.86
N GLY A 258 3.93 5.56 29.03
CA GLY A 258 4.99 6.24 28.28
C GLY A 258 4.61 6.74 26.88
N TYR A 259 3.33 6.64 26.47
CA TYR A 259 2.88 7.05 25.14
C TYR A 259 2.46 8.50 25.09
N SER A 260 2.75 9.17 23.97
CA SER A 260 2.33 10.53 23.69
C SER A 260 1.10 10.56 22.76
N PRO A 261 0.43 11.71 22.56
CA PRO A 261 -0.68 11.83 21.61
C PRO A 261 -0.30 11.40 20.18
N LEU A 262 0.95 11.68 19.77
CA LEU A 262 1.47 11.29 18.45
C LEU A 262 1.46 9.77 18.25
N HIS A 263 1.91 9.03 19.28
CA HIS A 263 1.89 7.58 19.30
C HIS A 263 0.48 7.04 19.08
N TRP A 264 -0.52 7.67 19.71
CA TRP A 264 -1.93 7.30 19.55
C TRP A 264 -2.49 7.61 18.16
N CYS A 265 -2.11 8.72 17.53
CA CYS A 265 -2.45 8.99 16.12
C CYS A 265 -1.92 7.89 15.20
N CYS A 266 -0.65 7.48 15.39
CA CYS A 266 -0.04 6.41 14.59
C CYS A 266 -0.72 5.05 14.82
N TYR A 267 -0.95 4.70 16.08
CA TYR A 267 -1.56 3.44 16.48
C TYR A 267 -3.00 3.32 15.98
N SER A 268 -3.78 4.39 16.11
CA SER A 268 -5.18 4.43 15.66
C SER A 268 -5.32 4.50 14.14
N GLY A 269 -4.26 4.88 13.42
CA GLY A 269 -4.30 5.06 11.97
C GLY A 269 -5.06 6.33 11.54
N ARG A 270 -5.24 7.31 12.44
CA ARG A 270 -5.85 8.62 12.14
C ARG A 270 -4.84 9.51 11.41
N THR A 271 -4.70 9.27 10.10
CA THR A 271 -3.69 9.92 9.26
C THR A 271 -3.84 11.43 9.21
N GLU A 272 -5.08 11.92 9.13
CA GLU A 272 -5.40 13.35 9.03
C GLU A 272 -4.99 14.10 10.30
N ASN A 273 -5.31 13.55 11.47
CA ASN A 273 -4.90 14.14 12.75
C ASN A 273 -3.37 14.18 12.88
N LEU A 274 -2.66 13.14 12.41
CA LEU A 274 -1.20 13.14 12.43
C LEU A 274 -0.62 14.23 11.52
N LEU A 275 -1.16 14.38 10.31
CA LEU A 275 -0.73 15.39 9.35
C LEU A 275 -0.85 16.81 9.92
N GLU A 276 -1.93 17.10 10.64
CA GLU A 276 -2.11 18.41 11.29
C GLU A 276 -1.03 18.70 12.34
N ILE A 277 -0.57 17.68 13.09
CA ILE A 277 0.58 17.86 14.00
C ILE A 277 1.88 18.08 13.22
N LEU A 278 2.11 17.31 12.14
CA LEU A 278 3.36 17.37 11.37
C LEU A 278 3.52 18.67 10.57
N LYS A 279 2.43 19.33 10.18
CA LYS A 279 2.45 20.66 9.55
C LYS A 279 2.93 21.77 10.48
N MET A 280 2.94 21.54 11.79
CA MET A 280 3.36 22.57 12.75
C MET A 280 4.89 22.71 12.73
N PRO A 281 5.45 23.94 12.88
CA PRO A 281 6.88 24.21 12.88
C PRO A 281 7.55 23.76 14.21
N ILE A 282 7.27 22.55 14.67
CA ILE A 282 7.92 21.92 15.80
C ILE A 282 9.14 21.18 15.24
N ARG A 283 10.35 21.53 15.68
CA ARG A 283 11.59 20.86 15.23
C ARG A 283 11.41 19.34 15.32
N THR A 284 11.50 18.66 14.18
CA THR A 284 11.33 17.21 14.04
C THR A 284 12.38 16.43 14.85
N SER A 285 13.57 17.00 15.06
CA SER A 285 14.58 16.50 16.00
C SER A 285 14.11 16.48 17.46
N LEU A 286 13.32 17.47 17.88
CA LEU A 286 12.69 17.53 19.20
C LEU A 286 11.58 16.47 19.34
N LEU A 287 10.97 16.06 18.22
CA LEU A 287 10.00 14.97 18.08
C LEU A 287 10.69 13.59 18.13
N VAL A 288 11.87 13.46 17.52
CA VAL A 288 12.71 12.25 17.58
C VAL A 288 13.26 12.01 18.99
N GLY A 289 13.69 13.05 19.72
CA GLY A 289 14.10 12.95 21.12
C GLY A 289 12.97 12.54 22.08
N LEU A 290 11.72 12.86 21.74
CA LEU A 290 10.53 12.42 22.50
C LEU A 290 10.17 10.95 22.32
N LEU A 291 10.84 10.22 21.44
CA LEU A 291 10.51 8.85 21.07
C LEU A 291 11.62 7.84 21.42
N HIS A 292 12.83 8.32 21.75
CA HIS A 292 14.00 7.47 22.06
C HIS A 292 14.23 7.19 23.55
N GLN A 293 13.64 7.93 24.49
CA GLN A 293 13.81 7.67 25.93
C GLN A 293 12.63 6.84 26.48
N ALA A 294 12.85 5.65 27.05
CA ALA A 294 11.82 4.88 27.75
C ALA A 294 11.84 5.07 29.28
N PRO A 295 10.71 4.78 29.96
CA PRO A 295 10.63 4.74 31.42
C PRO A 295 11.23 3.45 32.00
N ASN A 296 11.73 3.58 33.23
CA ASN A 296 12.31 2.50 34.04
C ASN A 296 11.40 1.26 34.15
N LYS A 297 12.06 0.08 34.21
CA LYS A 297 11.53 -1.27 34.44
C LYS A 297 10.21 -1.30 35.23
N VAL A 298 9.12 -1.70 34.58
CA VAL A 298 7.96 -2.28 35.27
C VAL A 298 7.51 -3.53 34.52
N SER A 299 7.60 -4.67 35.20
CA SER A 299 7.14 -5.99 34.77
C SER A 299 5.62 -6.08 34.89
N ILE A 300 4.89 -6.16 33.78
CA ILE A 300 3.46 -6.53 33.78
C ILE A 300 3.19 -7.47 32.60
N GLN A 301 2.68 -8.66 32.92
CA GLN A 301 2.06 -9.61 31.98
C GLN A 301 0.68 -9.09 31.57
N VAL A 302 0.50 -8.47 30.40
CA VAL A 302 -0.81 -8.36 29.72
C VAL A 302 -0.64 -8.31 28.19
N THR A 303 -1.52 -9.03 27.52
CA THR A 303 -1.71 -9.17 26.07
C THR A 303 -1.93 -7.84 25.32
N TYR A 304 -1.27 -7.71 24.16
CA TYR A 304 -1.43 -6.74 23.06
C TYR A 304 -1.17 -5.22 23.25
N THR A 305 -0.68 -4.71 24.39
CA THR A 305 -0.27 -3.27 24.51
C THR A 305 1.22 -3.02 24.82
N SER A 306 2.06 -4.05 24.71
CA SER A 306 3.44 -4.06 25.22
C SER A 306 4.53 -3.59 24.26
N GLU A 307 4.22 -3.31 22.99
CA GLU A 307 5.27 -3.11 21.98
C GLU A 307 5.72 -1.67 21.79
N MET A 308 4.83 -0.69 21.94
CA MET A 308 5.26 0.71 21.91
C MET A 308 6.14 1.05 23.13
N LEU A 309 6.05 0.24 24.22
CA LEU A 309 7.01 0.27 25.35
C LEU A 309 8.44 -0.04 24.88
N LEU A 310 8.58 -0.73 23.74
CA LEU A 310 9.86 -1.03 23.13
C LEU A 310 10.43 0.20 22.38
N GLY A 311 9.81 1.37 22.45
CA GLY A 311 10.31 2.62 21.85
C GLY A 311 10.25 2.62 20.32
N GLY A 312 10.74 3.68 19.69
CA GLY A 312 10.84 3.76 18.23
C GLY A 312 10.03 4.88 17.59
N SER A 313 10.41 5.23 16.37
CA SER A 313 9.84 6.34 15.60
C SER A 313 8.39 6.08 15.15
N PRO A 314 7.64 7.10 14.70
CA PRO A 314 6.26 6.94 14.24
C PRO A 314 6.14 5.99 13.04
N ILE A 315 7.22 5.87 12.24
CA ILE A 315 7.31 4.94 11.11
C ILE A 315 7.19 3.49 11.59
N HIS A 316 7.77 3.13 12.75
CA HIS A 316 7.64 1.76 13.31
C HIS A 316 6.17 1.38 13.55
N TRP A 317 5.35 2.35 13.90
CA TRP A 317 3.99 2.13 14.36
C TRP A 317 2.93 2.40 13.29
N ALA A 318 3.33 2.83 12.10
CA ALA A 318 2.43 3.15 11.00
C ALA A 318 1.54 1.94 10.64
N LYS A 319 0.23 2.11 10.76
CA LYS A 319 -0.76 1.05 10.49
C LYS A 319 -1.13 0.93 9.01
N THR A 320 -1.12 2.04 8.30
CA THR A 320 -1.58 2.12 6.90
C THR A 320 -0.48 2.66 6.00
N ARG A 321 -0.51 2.24 4.74
CA ARG A 321 0.43 2.70 3.70
C ARG A 321 0.40 4.21 3.53
N ARG A 322 -0.80 4.81 3.48
CA ARG A 322 -0.98 6.27 3.38
C ARG A 322 -0.32 7.02 4.54
N LEU A 323 -0.44 6.52 5.77
CA LEU A 323 0.21 7.14 6.92
C LEU A 323 1.73 7.12 6.78
N LEU A 324 2.24 5.96 6.41
CA LEU A 324 3.66 5.74 6.20
C LEU A 324 4.18 6.65 5.08
N GLU A 325 3.49 6.73 3.95
CA GLU A 325 3.85 7.61 2.83
C GLU A 325 4.03 9.07 3.28
N HIS A 326 3.06 9.62 4.00
CA HIS A 326 3.15 10.98 4.52
C HIS A 326 4.31 11.17 5.52
N LEU A 327 4.57 10.16 6.37
CA LEU A 327 5.71 10.20 7.28
C LEU A 327 7.05 10.18 6.53
N LEU A 328 7.13 9.44 5.44
CA LEU A 328 8.33 9.32 4.62
C LEU A 328 8.55 10.56 3.75
N ASP A 329 7.49 11.14 3.17
CA ASP A 329 7.58 12.37 2.35
C ASP A 329 7.97 13.60 3.16
N SER A 330 7.66 13.61 4.46
CA SER A 330 8.11 14.67 5.37
C SER A 330 9.63 14.68 5.60
N ASN A 331 10.37 13.65 5.13
CA ASN A 331 11.81 13.42 5.36
C ASN A 331 12.25 13.62 6.82
N SER A 332 11.32 13.53 7.77
CA SER A 332 11.52 13.95 9.16
C SER A 332 12.09 12.85 10.04
N PHE A 333 12.16 11.62 9.53
CA PHE A 333 12.53 10.44 10.28
C PHE A 333 13.49 9.57 9.45
N PRO A 334 14.63 9.15 10.03
CA PRO A 334 15.52 8.19 9.38
C PRO A 334 14.80 6.86 9.09
N LEU A 335 15.03 6.29 7.92
CA LEU A 335 14.45 5.00 7.51
C LEU A 335 14.96 3.85 8.40
N GLU A 336 16.25 3.85 8.72
CA GLU A 336 16.93 2.82 9.53
C GLU A 336 16.94 3.11 11.04
N CYS A 337 15.98 3.89 11.53
CA CYS A 337 15.83 4.06 12.97
C CYS A 337 15.48 2.72 13.62
N VAL A 338 15.92 2.47 14.84
CA VAL A 338 15.64 1.20 15.54
C VAL A 338 14.92 1.44 16.86
N ASN A 339 14.08 0.49 17.25
CA ASN A 339 13.48 0.44 18.58
C ASN A 339 14.43 -0.21 19.62
N PHE A 340 14.03 -0.33 20.88
CA PHE A 340 14.83 -0.94 21.97
C PHE A 340 15.14 -2.43 21.76
N ARG A 341 14.43 -3.12 20.86
CA ARG A 341 14.79 -4.48 20.43
C ARG A 341 15.72 -4.50 19.23
N ARG A 342 16.25 -3.34 18.84
CA ARG A 342 17.01 -3.12 17.61
C ARG A 342 16.22 -3.48 16.34
N GLU A 343 14.89 -3.49 16.41
CA GLU A 343 14.05 -3.73 15.24
C GLU A 343 13.90 -2.43 14.44
N THR A 344 14.13 -2.46 13.13
CA THR A 344 13.80 -1.36 12.20
C THR A 344 12.29 -1.29 11.93
N PRO A 345 11.75 -0.22 11.32
CA PRO A 345 10.35 -0.18 10.91
C PRO A 345 9.98 -1.37 10.02
N LEU A 346 10.89 -1.80 9.14
CA LEU A 346 10.67 -2.97 8.29
C LEU A 346 10.46 -4.24 9.10
N HIS A 347 11.27 -4.49 10.14
CA HIS A 347 11.05 -5.62 11.07
C HIS A 347 9.65 -5.59 11.70
N VAL A 348 9.20 -4.41 12.13
CA VAL A 348 7.87 -4.25 12.74
C VAL A 348 6.77 -4.50 11.71
N MET A 349 6.88 -3.98 10.49
CA MET A 349 5.91 -4.22 9.41
C MET A 349 5.85 -5.69 9.02
N THR A 350 6.99 -6.36 8.89
CA THR A 350 7.08 -7.81 8.65
C THR A 350 6.42 -8.60 9.78
N ARG A 351 6.74 -8.29 11.04
CA ARG A 351 6.18 -9.00 12.20
C ARG A 351 4.67 -8.83 12.32
N ARG A 352 4.13 -7.71 11.81
CA ARG A 352 2.70 -7.38 11.76
C ARG A 352 2.01 -7.82 10.47
N ARG A 353 2.70 -8.52 9.56
CA ARG A 353 2.20 -8.96 8.25
C ARG A 353 1.60 -7.81 7.42
N ARG A 354 2.26 -6.65 7.43
CA ARG A 354 1.83 -5.44 6.71
C ARG A 354 2.60 -5.27 5.41
N LEU A 355 2.37 -6.16 4.43
CA LEU A 355 3.12 -6.17 3.17
C LEU A 355 3.14 -4.81 2.47
N LYS A 356 1.99 -4.17 2.29
CA LYS A 356 1.90 -2.84 1.64
C LYS A 356 2.75 -1.76 2.31
N CYS A 357 2.92 -1.83 3.63
CA CYS A 357 3.79 -0.91 4.37
C CYS A 357 5.26 -1.31 4.26
N ALA A 358 5.55 -2.62 4.32
CA ALA A 358 6.90 -3.14 4.14
C ALA A 358 7.44 -2.80 2.74
N VAL A 359 6.65 -3.02 1.69
CA VAL A 359 7.06 -2.74 0.31
C VAL A 359 7.24 -1.24 0.05
N MET A 360 6.42 -0.38 0.67
CA MET A 360 6.66 1.08 0.66
C MET A 360 8.00 1.46 1.31
N LEU A 361 8.41 0.78 2.38
CA LEU A 361 9.74 0.99 2.98
C LEU A 361 10.85 0.50 2.05
N LEU A 362 10.69 -0.69 1.47
CA LEU A 362 11.64 -1.27 0.55
C LEU A 362 11.84 -0.40 -0.72
N SER A 363 10.77 0.20 -1.24
CA SER A 363 10.83 1.11 -2.41
C SER A 363 11.49 2.46 -2.12
N ARG A 364 11.79 2.77 -0.86
CA ARG A 364 12.62 3.91 -0.45
C ARG A 364 14.09 3.55 -0.24
N GLY A 365 14.48 2.30 -0.50
CA GLY A 365 15.87 1.84 -0.36
C GLY A 365 16.26 1.52 1.08
N VAL A 366 15.33 1.02 1.89
CA VAL A 366 15.63 0.52 3.24
C VAL A 366 16.62 -0.64 3.19
N ASP A 367 17.57 -0.65 4.12
CA ASP A 367 18.53 -1.75 4.25
C ASP A 367 17.84 -3.00 4.83
N VAL A 368 17.74 -4.02 3.99
CA VAL A 368 17.14 -5.33 4.33
C VAL A 368 18.06 -6.25 5.11
N SER A 369 19.33 -5.87 5.28
CA SER A 369 20.35 -6.67 5.99
C SER A 369 20.40 -6.39 7.49
N VAL A 370 19.76 -5.31 7.97
CA VAL A 370 19.79 -4.91 9.38
C VAL A 370 19.26 -6.05 10.26
N GLN A 371 19.95 -6.30 11.37
CA GLN A 371 19.62 -7.36 12.31
C GLN A 371 19.01 -6.81 13.60
N ASP A 372 17.97 -7.48 14.09
CA ASP A 372 17.42 -7.20 15.41
C ASP A 372 18.28 -7.73 16.58
N SER A 373 17.82 -7.52 17.81
CA SER A 373 18.50 -7.98 19.05
C SER A 373 18.79 -9.49 19.12
N ARG A 374 18.16 -10.31 18.28
CA ARG A 374 18.40 -11.76 18.17
C ARG A 374 19.17 -12.12 16.89
N GLY A 375 19.77 -11.13 16.24
CA GLY A 375 20.45 -11.27 14.94
C GLY A 375 19.49 -11.57 13.79
N ASN A 376 18.17 -11.53 13.96
CA ASN A 376 17.27 -11.84 12.86
C ASN A 376 17.14 -10.62 11.95
N THR A 377 17.40 -10.81 10.66
CA THR A 377 17.00 -9.87 9.62
C THR A 377 15.48 -9.95 9.37
N PRO A 378 14.88 -9.01 8.62
CA PRO A 378 13.45 -9.05 8.29
C PRO A 378 13.02 -10.37 7.65
N ILE A 379 13.83 -10.98 6.77
CA ILE A 379 13.45 -12.25 6.12
C ILE A 379 13.32 -13.40 7.13
N HIS A 380 14.19 -13.46 8.14
CA HIS A 380 14.05 -14.43 9.23
C HIS A 380 12.73 -14.23 9.99
N ARG A 381 12.30 -12.97 10.20
CA ARG A 381 11.02 -12.66 10.85
C ARG A 381 9.82 -13.01 9.99
N ALA A 382 9.90 -12.79 8.67
CA ALA A 382 8.84 -13.17 7.73
C ALA A 382 8.61 -14.69 7.74
N ILE A 383 9.69 -15.47 7.74
CA ILE A 383 9.64 -16.95 7.80
C ILE A 383 9.09 -17.43 9.14
N GLN A 384 9.52 -16.85 10.27
CA GLN A 384 8.95 -17.16 11.59
C GLN A 384 7.45 -16.87 11.68
N ARG A 385 6.96 -15.95 10.83
CA ARG A 385 5.55 -15.58 10.72
C ARG A 385 4.83 -16.35 9.62
N GLU A 386 5.48 -17.24 8.89
CA GLU A 386 4.87 -18.04 7.81
C GLU A 386 4.12 -17.16 6.80
N ASP A 387 4.69 -16.00 6.47
CA ASP A 387 4.12 -15.03 5.52
C ASP A 387 4.86 -15.13 4.17
N ILE A 388 4.31 -15.91 3.23
CA ILE A 388 4.95 -16.20 1.95
C ILE A 388 5.15 -14.92 1.13
N SER A 389 4.12 -14.08 1.02
CA SER A 389 4.19 -12.84 0.23
C SER A 389 5.22 -11.86 0.80
N MET A 390 5.36 -11.79 2.12
CA MET A 390 6.43 -11.00 2.76
C MET A 390 7.82 -11.58 2.50
N VAL A 391 7.98 -12.92 2.49
CA VAL A 391 9.25 -13.57 2.12
C VAL A 391 9.60 -13.27 0.66
N GLN A 392 8.66 -13.45 -0.27
CA GLN A 392 8.84 -13.10 -1.69
C GLN A 392 9.19 -11.63 -1.85
N GLY A 393 8.51 -10.73 -1.13
CA GLY A 393 8.77 -9.29 -1.16
C GLY A 393 10.19 -8.96 -0.70
N LEU A 394 10.63 -9.52 0.41
CA LEU A 394 12.00 -9.29 0.89
C LEU A 394 13.05 -9.84 -0.09
N ILE A 395 12.82 -11.00 -0.70
CA ILE A 395 13.70 -11.57 -1.73
C ILE A 395 13.71 -10.68 -2.99
N ALA A 396 12.55 -10.18 -3.43
CA ALA A 396 12.39 -9.29 -4.58
C ALA A 396 13.18 -7.97 -4.40
N PHE A 397 13.33 -7.51 -3.17
CA PHE A 397 14.16 -6.37 -2.78
C PHE A 397 15.52 -6.76 -2.19
N ASP A 398 16.06 -7.91 -2.61
CA ASP A 398 17.46 -8.31 -2.42
C ASP A 398 17.87 -8.64 -0.98
N ALA A 399 16.94 -9.11 -0.16
CA ALA A 399 17.29 -9.67 1.14
C ALA A 399 18.22 -10.88 0.99
N ASP A 400 19.27 -10.92 1.82
CA ASP A 400 20.22 -12.03 1.83
C ASP A 400 19.53 -13.34 2.27
N ILE A 401 19.37 -14.25 1.32
CA ILE A 401 18.72 -15.56 1.49
C ILE A 401 19.61 -16.56 2.26
N ASN A 402 20.90 -16.27 2.41
CA ASN A 402 21.87 -17.11 3.11
C ASN A 402 22.40 -16.46 4.41
N GLY A 403 21.93 -15.25 4.72
CA GLY A 403 22.37 -14.50 5.89
C GLY A 403 22.12 -15.25 7.20
N LEU A 404 23.07 -15.17 8.13
CA LEU A 404 23.00 -15.91 9.38
C LEU A 404 22.46 -15.03 10.51
N ASN A 405 21.48 -15.53 11.27
CA ASN A 405 21.08 -14.89 12.51
C ASN A 405 22.05 -15.17 13.68
N ALA A 406 21.79 -14.64 14.87
CA ALA A 406 22.66 -14.84 16.04
C ALA A 406 22.78 -16.32 16.47
N ARG A 407 21.83 -17.18 16.08
CA ARG A 407 21.89 -18.64 16.28
C ARG A 407 22.58 -19.36 15.12
N LYS A 408 23.26 -18.62 14.24
CA LYS A 408 23.88 -19.09 13.00
C LYS A 408 22.90 -19.81 12.08
N GLN A 409 21.60 -19.48 12.11
CA GLN A 409 20.56 -20.09 11.28
C GLN A 409 20.37 -19.29 9.99
N THR A 410 20.30 -19.99 8.85
CA THR A 410 19.91 -19.41 7.57
C THR A 410 18.38 -19.33 7.48
N PRO A 411 17.82 -18.47 6.62
CA PRO A 411 16.40 -18.41 6.30
C PRO A 411 15.81 -19.80 5.97
N ARG A 412 16.48 -20.56 5.09
CA ARG A 412 16.07 -21.92 4.69
C ARG A 412 16.03 -22.89 5.88
N HIS A 413 17.00 -22.83 6.79
CA HIS A 413 17.02 -23.68 7.98
C HIS A 413 15.87 -23.36 8.94
N ILE A 414 15.52 -22.09 9.12
CA ILE A 414 14.36 -21.71 9.94
C ILE A 414 13.07 -22.23 9.30
N ALA A 415 12.90 -22.11 7.98
CA ALA A 415 11.71 -22.61 7.30
C ALA A 415 11.59 -24.14 7.46
N ALA A 416 12.65 -24.88 7.18
CA ALA A 416 12.64 -26.34 7.19
C ALA A 416 12.44 -26.96 8.59
N THR A 417 12.89 -26.29 9.66
CA THR A 417 12.76 -26.79 11.04
C THR A 417 11.37 -26.58 11.65
N ARG A 418 10.48 -25.81 11.01
CA ARG A 418 9.11 -25.59 11.51
C ARG A 418 8.15 -26.72 11.16
N GLY A 419 8.35 -27.38 10.02
CA GLY A 419 7.58 -28.57 9.62
C GLY A 419 6.11 -28.34 9.26
N THR A 420 5.63 -27.10 9.19
CA THR A 420 4.26 -26.78 8.75
C THR A 420 4.14 -26.82 7.22
N SER A 421 2.94 -27.06 6.69
CA SER A 421 2.69 -27.06 5.23
C SER A 421 3.15 -25.75 4.57
N ILE A 422 2.87 -24.60 5.21
CA ILE A 422 3.31 -23.29 4.71
C ILE A 422 4.83 -23.16 4.75
N SER A 423 5.49 -23.66 5.81
CA SER A 423 6.95 -23.60 5.90
C SER A 423 7.64 -24.43 4.82
N LYS A 424 7.05 -25.56 4.40
CA LYS A 424 7.53 -26.36 3.25
C LYS A 424 7.40 -25.60 1.94
N ILE A 425 6.32 -24.82 1.75
CA ILE A 425 6.18 -23.92 0.60
C ILE A 425 7.29 -22.85 0.64
N ILE A 426 7.57 -22.26 1.81
CA ILE A 426 8.65 -21.27 1.96
C ILE A 426 10.03 -21.87 1.65
N VAL A 427 10.28 -23.14 2.01
CA VAL A 427 11.51 -23.83 1.59
C VAL A 427 11.61 -23.89 0.06
N ASN A 428 10.51 -24.22 -0.63
CA ASN A 428 10.47 -24.26 -2.09
C ASN A 428 10.73 -22.88 -2.71
N VAL A 429 10.09 -21.84 -2.17
CA VAL A 429 10.28 -20.44 -2.57
C VAL A 429 11.75 -20.01 -2.45
N LEU A 430 12.42 -20.38 -1.35
CA LEU A 430 13.84 -20.10 -1.13
C LEU A 430 14.76 -20.96 -2.02
N HIS A 431 14.42 -22.23 -2.23
CA HIS A 431 15.19 -23.14 -3.08
C HIS A 431 15.24 -22.66 -4.53
N ARG A 432 14.11 -22.20 -5.08
CA ARG A 432 13.98 -21.71 -6.46
C ARG A 432 14.83 -20.47 -6.76
N VAL A 433 15.18 -19.68 -5.74
CA VAL A 433 16.08 -18.52 -5.87
C VAL A 433 17.52 -18.81 -5.43
N GLY A 434 17.86 -20.08 -5.20
CA GLY A 434 19.23 -20.51 -4.91
C GLY A 434 19.65 -20.47 -3.44
N ALA A 435 18.72 -20.56 -2.49
CA ALA A 435 19.08 -20.63 -1.07
C ALA A 435 19.85 -21.93 -0.75
N LYS A 436 21.06 -21.78 -0.22
CA LYS A 436 21.99 -22.89 0.04
C LYS A 436 21.46 -23.79 1.17
N ARG A 437 21.73 -25.10 1.05
CA ARG A 437 21.52 -26.06 2.12
C ARG A 437 22.49 -25.79 3.28
N CYS A 438 22.19 -26.35 4.44
CA CYS A 438 23.10 -26.23 5.59
C CYS A 438 24.40 -27.01 5.36
N PRO A 439 25.51 -26.61 5.98
CA PRO A 439 26.76 -27.36 5.92
C PRO A 439 26.62 -28.73 6.62
N PRO A 440 27.46 -29.73 6.26
CA PRO A 440 27.30 -31.13 6.68
C PRO A 440 27.33 -31.35 8.21
N LYS A 441 28.06 -30.51 8.95
CA LYS A 441 28.24 -30.67 10.41
C LYS A 441 27.13 -30.03 11.27
N ARG A 442 26.04 -29.54 10.66
CA ARG A 442 25.01 -28.79 11.37
C ARG A 442 24.00 -29.72 12.05
N LYS A 443 23.95 -29.68 13.39
CA LYS A 443 22.97 -30.44 14.20
C LYS A 443 21.54 -29.87 14.02
N LYS A 444 20.52 -30.73 14.07
CA LYS A 444 19.07 -30.41 13.99
C LYS A 444 18.57 -29.92 12.61
N CYS A 445 19.12 -30.43 11.51
CA CYS A 445 18.56 -30.21 10.17
C CYS A 445 17.47 -31.25 9.87
N THR A 446 16.45 -30.84 9.11
CA THR A 446 15.41 -31.71 8.54
C THR A 446 15.75 -32.04 7.08
N GLU A 447 15.06 -33.02 6.49
CA GLU A 447 15.24 -33.45 5.08
C GLU A 447 15.15 -32.29 4.07
N ASP A 448 14.37 -31.25 4.35
CA ASP A 448 14.21 -30.08 3.47
C ASP A 448 15.42 -29.11 3.48
N CYS A 449 16.41 -29.33 4.36
CA CYS A 449 17.56 -28.43 4.55
C CYS A 449 18.91 -29.11 4.83
N ALA A 450 18.92 -30.40 5.14
CA ALA A 450 20.15 -31.17 5.32
C ALA A 450 21.05 -31.11 4.07
N TYR A 451 22.36 -31.27 4.27
CA TYR A 451 23.37 -31.11 3.20
C TYR A 451 23.20 -32.16 2.09
N GLU A 452 23.02 -33.41 2.47
CA GLU A 452 22.97 -34.58 1.57
C GLU A 452 21.56 -34.95 1.11
N SER A 453 20.55 -34.19 1.53
CA SER A 453 19.15 -34.50 1.20
C SER A 453 18.71 -33.84 -0.09
N GLU A 454 17.71 -34.41 -0.74
CA GLU A 454 17.08 -33.85 -1.94
C GLU A 454 15.80 -33.06 -1.66
N GLY A 455 15.30 -33.05 -0.41
CA GLY A 455 14.06 -32.36 -0.05
C GLY A 455 14.06 -30.87 -0.45
N ILE A 456 13.06 -30.47 -1.26
CA ILE A 456 12.87 -29.10 -1.77
C ILE A 456 11.58 -28.46 -1.22
N GLY A 457 10.97 -29.05 -0.20
CA GLY A 457 9.65 -28.66 0.29
C GLY A 457 8.52 -28.98 -0.69
N THR A 458 7.35 -28.38 -0.44
CA THR A 458 6.17 -28.54 -1.30
C THR A 458 6.20 -27.52 -2.44
N PRO A 459 5.93 -27.91 -3.70
CA PRO A 459 5.90 -27.00 -4.83
C PRO A 459 5.02 -25.77 -4.56
N PHE A 460 5.52 -24.59 -4.93
CA PHE A 460 4.72 -23.38 -4.89
C PHE A 460 3.61 -23.48 -5.96
N PRO A 461 2.32 -23.35 -5.59
CA PRO A 461 1.20 -23.72 -6.47
C PRO A 461 0.98 -22.81 -7.68
N LYS A 462 1.62 -21.64 -7.73
CA LYS A 462 1.54 -20.69 -8.84
C LYS A 462 2.93 -20.50 -9.43
N TRP A 463 3.31 -21.40 -10.31
CA TRP A 463 4.61 -21.37 -10.97
C TRP A 463 4.45 -21.84 -12.41
N ALA A 464 5.02 -21.09 -13.36
CA ALA A 464 5.10 -21.51 -14.74
C ALA A 464 6.23 -22.53 -14.88
N ASP A 465 5.94 -23.74 -15.35
CA ASP A 465 6.98 -24.71 -15.69
C ASP A 465 7.86 -24.15 -16.81
N TYR A 466 9.18 -24.25 -16.62
CA TYR A 466 10.16 -23.74 -17.55
C TYR A 466 10.53 -24.85 -18.51
N VAL A 467 10.03 -24.75 -19.74
CA VAL A 467 10.55 -25.50 -20.89
C VAL A 467 11.34 -24.51 -21.73
N ASP A 468 12.55 -24.90 -22.14
CA ASP A 468 13.39 -24.10 -23.04
C ASP A 468 12.77 -24.16 -24.45
N GLU A 469 11.73 -23.37 -24.70
CA GLU A 469 10.92 -23.41 -25.93
C GLU A 469 11.54 -22.64 -27.10
N SER A 470 12.84 -22.79 -27.37
CA SER A 470 13.38 -22.40 -28.68
C SER A 470 13.48 -23.64 -29.56
N PRO A 471 12.54 -23.86 -30.52
CA PRO A 471 12.70 -24.88 -31.56
C PRO A 471 14.00 -24.71 -32.35
N TYR A 472 14.58 -23.50 -32.37
CA TYR A 472 15.88 -23.24 -32.97
C TYR A 472 17.03 -23.74 -32.09
N SER A 473 16.95 -23.61 -30.76
CA SER A 473 17.90 -24.27 -29.86
C SER A 473 17.77 -25.79 -29.90
N ASP A 474 16.57 -26.35 -30.04
CA ASP A 474 16.34 -27.79 -30.21
C ASP A 474 16.88 -28.30 -31.56
N PHE A 475 16.62 -27.55 -32.65
CA PHE A 475 17.16 -27.86 -33.97
C PHE A 475 18.69 -27.79 -34.01
N MET A 476 19.30 -26.79 -33.37
CA MET A 476 20.76 -26.62 -33.35
C MET A 476 21.44 -27.55 -32.32
N SER A 477 20.82 -27.81 -31.17
CA SER A 477 21.34 -28.76 -30.17
C SER A 477 21.32 -30.21 -30.65
N SER A 478 20.50 -30.56 -31.66
CA SER A 478 20.60 -31.84 -32.37
C SER A 478 21.96 -32.06 -33.08
N ARG A 479 22.76 -30.99 -33.25
CA ARG A 479 24.15 -31.03 -33.74
C ARG A 479 25.21 -31.04 -32.64
N GLY A 480 24.82 -31.06 -31.36
CA GLY A 480 25.73 -31.21 -30.21
C GLY A 480 26.16 -29.92 -29.51
N ASP A 481 25.93 -28.73 -30.09
CA ASP A 481 26.32 -27.44 -29.51
C ASP A 481 25.11 -26.48 -29.38
N SER A 482 25.08 -25.62 -28.34
CA SER A 482 24.05 -24.57 -28.25
C SER A 482 24.28 -23.47 -29.31
N PRO A 483 23.23 -22.88 -29.92
CA PRO A 483 23.38 -21.86 -30.97
C PRO A 483 24.31 -20.70 -30.59
N VAL A 484 24.27 -20.31 -29.32
CA VAL A 484 25.14 -19.27 -28.75
C VAL A 484 26.60 -19.73 -28.69
N GLN A 485 26.89 -20.98 -28.31
CA GLN A 485 28.25 -21.50 -28.26
C GLN A 485 28.86 -21.64 -29.65
N GLU A 486 28.10 -22.14 -30.63
CA GLU A 486 28.58 -22.26 -32.00
C GLU A 486 28.85 -20.88 -32.60
N THR A 487 27.95 -19.93 -32.38
CA THR A 487 28.11 -18.55 -32.84
C THR A 487 29.30 -17.86 -32.15
N GLN A 488 29.49 -18.09 -30.85
CA GLN A 488 30.68 -17.61 -30.12
C GLN A 488 31.97 -18.22 -30.69
N SER A 489 31.97 -19.52 -30.96
CA SER A 489 33.13 -20.23 -31.51
C SER A 489 33.46 -19.72 -32.91
N ARG A 490 32.46 -19.55 -33.77
CA ARG A 490 32.61 -18.94 -35.10
C ARG A 490 33.02 -17.46 -35.05
N ALA A 491 32.53 -16.70 -34.08
CA ALA A 491 32.96 -15.32 -33.87
C ALA A 491 34.43 -15.23 -33.43
N ILE A 492 34.90 -16.20 -32.66
CA ILE A 492 36.31 -16.32 -32.22
C ILE A 492 37.20 -16.86 -33.35
N GLU A 493 36.75 -17.85 -34.12
CA GLU A 493 37.50 -18.48 -35.23
C GLU A 493 37.48 -17.65 -36.52
N GLY A 494 36.38 -16.93 -36.79
CA GLY A 494 36.19 -16.11 -37.98
C GLY A 494 37.09 -14.87 -38.07
N ASP A 495 37.70 -14.47 -36.95
CA ASP A 495 38.77 -13.44 -36.94
C ASP A 495 40.07 -13.93 -37.62
N SER A 496 40.21 -15.23 -37.94
CA SER A 496 41.44 -15.78 -38.53
C SER A 496 41.50 -15.84 -40.07
N LYS A 497 40.37 -15.71 -40.79
CA LYS A 497 40.31 -16.01 -42.25
C LYS A 497 39.85 -14.89 -43.18
N LEU A 498 39.50 -13.72 -42.66
CA LEU A 498 39.26 -12.52 -43.48
C LEU A 498 40.15 -11.41 -42.92
N LYS A 499 40.86 -10.67 -43.78
CA LYS A 499 41.50 -9.39 -43.40
C LYS A 499 40.41 -8.40 -43.02
N ALA A 500 39.80 -8.57 -41.86
CA ALA A 500 38.79 -7.66 -41.33
C ALA A 500 39.53 -6.39 -40.91
N LYS A 501 39.07 -5.23 -41.43
CA LYS A 501 39.47 -3.94 -40.85
C LYS A 501 39.16 -4.00 -39.34
N ASP A 502 40.12 -3.60 -38.51
CA ASP A 502 40.03 -3.60 -37.04
C ASP A 502 39.02 -2.52 -36.55
N TYR A 503 37.72 -2.74 -36.77
CA TYR A 503 36.67 -1.88 -36.25
C TYR A 503 36.48 -2.10 -34.74
N SER A 504 36.13 -1.03 -34.01
CA SER A 504 35.88 -1.14 -32.57
C SER A 504 34.63 -2.00 -32.30
N PRO A 505 34.66 -2.94 -31.33
CA PRO A 505 33.50 -3.74 -31.00
C PRO A 505 32.43 -2.89 -30.31
N ALA A 506 31.18 -3.00 -30.76
CA ALA A 506 30.01 -2.39 -30.13
C ALA A 506 29.09 -3.46 -29.54
N ARG A 507 28.58 -3.19 -28.33
CA ARG A 507 27.63 -4.06 -27.61
C ARG A 507 26.30 -3.31 -27.47
N VAL A 508 25.21 -3.99 -27.81
CA VAL A 508 23.85 -3.44 -27.82
C VAL A 508 23.02 -4.05 -26.70
N ILE A 509 22.30 -3.20 -25.97
CA ILE A 509 21.24 -3.61 -25.05
C ILE A 509 19.90 -3.00 -25.44
N CYS A 510 18.87 -3.84 -25.55
CA CYS A 510 17.52 -3.48 -25.97
C CYS A 510 16.52 -3.83 -24.85
N LEU A 511 15.71 -2.87 -24.44
CA LEU A 511 14.73 -3.01 -23.36
C LEU A 511 13.30 -2.84 -23.88
N ASP A 512 12.47 -3.85 -23.67
CA ASP A 512 11.10 -3.86 -24.18
C ASP A 512 10.14 -2.91 -23.41
N GLY A 513 9.03 -2.58 -24.06
CA GLY A 513 7.91 -1.89 -23.44
C GLY A 513 6.94 -2.83 -22.71
N GLY A 514 6.45 -2.40 -21.54
CA GLY A 514 5.58 -3.23 -20.70
C GLY A 514 4.94 -2.53 -19.50
N GLY A 515 4.90 -1.20 -19.46
CA GLY A 515 4.28 -0.45 -18.37
C GLY A 515 4.92 -0.75 -17.00
N THR A 516 4.12 -0.92 -15.96
CA THR A 516 4.58 -1.27 -14.58
C THR A 516 5.50 -2.49 -14.51
N ARG A 517 5.39 -3.41 -15.48
CA ARG A 517 6.22 -4.62 -15.60
C ARG A 517 7.70 -4.35 -15.90
N GLY A 518 8.07 -3.10 -16.23
CA GLY A 518 9.47 -2.67 -16.27
C GLY A 518 10.24 -2.95 -14.98
N LEU A 519 9.54 -3.14 -13.84
CA LEU A 519 10.15 -3.64 -12.59
C LEU A 519 10.79 -5.02 -12.74
N PHE A 520 10.24 -5.91 -13.57
CA PHE A 520 10.78 -7.24 -13.81
C PHE A 520 12.06 -7.14 -14.62
N THR A 521 12.08 -6.30 -15.66
CA THR A 521 13.30 -5.96 -16.40
C THR A 521 14.38 -5.40 -15.47
N CYS A 522 14.03 -4.45 -14.59
CA CYS A 522 14.96 -3.94 -13.58
C CYS A 522 15.51 -5.05 -12.68
N CYS A 523 14.67 -5.98 -12.23
CA CYS A 523 15.11 -7.12 -11.42
C CYS A 523 16.09 -8.01 -12.17
N ALA A 524 15.79 -8.36 -13.42
CA ALA A 524 16.67 -9.18 -14.25
C ALA A 524 18.03 -8.49 -14.51
N LEU A 525 18.01 -7.19 -14.82
CA LEU A 525 19.23 -6.39 -15.00
C LEU A 525 20.09 -6.34 -13.74
N ILE A 526 19.47 -6.22 -12.55
CA ILE A 526 20.19 -6.24 -11.27
C ILE A 526 20.87 -7.60 -11.07
N GLU A 527 20.23 -8.72 -11.43
CA GLU A 527 20.88 -10.04 -11.33
C GLU A 527 22.07 -10.20 -12.30
N ILE A 528 21.97 -9.61 -13.49
CA ILE A 528 23.09 -9.55 -14.45
C ILE A 528 24.24 -8.71 -13.87
N GLU A 529 23.95 -7.48 -13.43
CA GLU A 529 24.94 -6.55 -12.88
C GLU A 529 25.66 -7.11 -11.65
N ARG A 530 24.99 -7.91 -10.80
CA ARG A 530 25.62 -8.58 -9.65
C ARG A 530 26.74 -9.56 -10.00
N ARG A 531 26.70 -10.15 -11.19
CA ARG A 531 27.73 -11.08 -11.65
C ARG A 531 28.86 -10.37 -12.40
N LEU A 532 28.63 -9.11 -12.80
CA LEU A 532 29.62 -8.27 -13.46
C LEU A 532 30.48 -7.53 -12.43
N LYS A 533 31.70 -7.14 -12.83
CA LYS A 533 32.64 -6.39 -11.98
C LYS A 533 32.40 -4.88 -11.96
N LYS A 534 31.73 -4.36 -12.99
CA LYS A 534 31.46 -2.94 -13.21
C LYS A 534 29.95 -2.71 -13.44
N PRO A 535 29.45 -1.47 -13.31
CA PRO A 535 28.06 -1.16 -13.66
C PRO A 535 27.74 -1.52 -15.10
N LEU A 536 26.49 -1.91 -15.37
CA LEU A 536 26.04 -2.36 -16.69
C LEU A 536 26.34 -1.33 -17.79
N ARG A 537 26.25 -0.03 -17.48
CA ARG A 537 26.56 1.08 -18.41
C ARG A 537 27.94 0.95 -19.05
N GLU A 538 28.94 0.43 -18.33
CA GLU A 538 30.31 0.34 -18.85
C GLU A 538 30.47 -0.75 -19.93
N TYR A 539 29.65 -1.80 -19.88
CA TYR A 539 29.75 -2.94 -20.80
C TYR A 539 28.98 -2.76 -22.11
N PHE A 540 28.20 -1.70 -22.28
CA PHE A 540 27.38 -1.49 -23.48
C PHE A 540 27.60 -0.10 -24.06
N GLU A 541 27.63 -0.02 -25.39
CA GLU A 541 27.79 1.24 -26.14
C GLU A 541 26.43 1.74 -26.65
N TRP A 542 25.54 0.83 -27.05
CA TRP A 542 24.23 1.14 -27.59
C TRP A 542 23.12 0.70 -26.63
N PHE A 543 22.25 1.64 -26.28
CA PHE A 543 21.09 1.44 -25.42
C PHE A 543 19.84 1.78 -26.21
N ALA A 544 18.90 0.87 -26.24
CA ALA A 544 17.61 1.11 -26.86
C ALA A 544 16.47 0.72 -25.94
N GLY A 545 15.37 1.46 -26.02
CA GLY A 545 14.19 1.11 -25.27
C GLY A 545 12.89 1.61 -25.87
N THR A 546 11.82 0.87 -25.57
CA THR A 546 10.45 1.24 -25.91
C THR A 546 9.63 1.41 -24.64
N SER A 547 8.79 2.43 -24.56
CA SER A 547 7.87 2.68 -23.44
C SER A 547 8.60 2.65 -22.07
N SER A 548 8.26 1.71 -21.18
CA SER A 548 8.98 1.47 -19.93
C SER A 548 10.49 1.25 -20.10
N GLY A 549 10.88 0.50 -21.13
CA GLY A 549 12.27 0.22 -21.46
C GLY A 549 13.03 1.48 -21.86
N ALA A 550 12.37 2.44 -22.52
CA ALA A 550 12.98 3.73 -22.87
C ALA A 550 13.36 4.53 -21.63
N LEU A 551 12.49 4.55 -20.62
CA LEU A 551 12.76 5.21 -19.34
C LEU A 551 13.96 4.55 -18.63
N ILE A 552 13.97 3.21 -18.56
CA ILE A 552 15.05 2.45 -17.92
C ILE A 552 16.38 2.67 -18.65
N ALA A 553 16.41 2.53 -19.98
CA ALA A 553 17.60 2.72 -20.80
C ALA A 553 18.18 4.12 -20.62
N SER A 554 17.33 5.14 -20.66
CA SER A 554 17.72 6.53 -20.46
C SER A 554 18.30 6.78 -19.08
N LEU A 555 17.71 6.23 -18.01
CA LEU A 555 18.25 6.37 -16.65
C LEU A 555 19.61 5.68 -16.48
N ILE A 556 19.82 4.51 -17.12
CA ILE A 556 21.11 3.81 -17.13
C ILE A 556 22.15 4.67 -17.86
N VAL A 557 21.82 5.21 -19.03
CA VAL A 557 22.69 6.11 -19.80
C VAL A 557 22.94 7.44 -19.09
N LEU A 558 22.06 7.89 -18.20
CA LEU A 558 22.32 9.04 -17.32
C LEU A 558 23.15 8.67 -16.07
N GLY A 559 23.42 7.39 -15.84
CA GLY A 559 24.30 6.91 -14.76
C GLY A 559 23.58 6.65 -13.46
N THR A 560 22.25 6.52 -13.51
CA THR A 560 21.46 6.15 -12.33
C THR A 560 21.66 4.65 -12.05
N PRO A 561 21.99 4.27 -10.80
CA PRO A 561 22.20 2.86 -10.48
C PRO A 561 20.88 2.07 -10.51
N LEU A 562 20.92 0.80 -10.91
CA LEU A 562 19.72 0.00 -11.16
C LEU A 562 18.77 -0.14 -9.95
N HIS A 563 19.31 -0.23 -8.73
CA HIS A 563 18.49 -0.29 -7.51
C HIS A 563 17.67 0.99 -7.29
N ARG A 564 18.23 2.15 -7.69
CA ARG A 564 17.53 3.44 -7.66
C ARG A 564 16.48 3.50 -8.75
N ILE A 565 16.78 3.02 -9.96
CA ILE A 565 15.80 2.92 -11.06
C ILE A 565 14.60 2.09 -10.62
N ARG A 566 14.82 0.89 -10.04
CA ARG A 566 13.75 0.05 -9.49
C ARG A 566 12.89 0.80 -8.45
N SER A 567 13.53 1.54 -7.55
CA SER A 567 12.85 2.32 -6.50
C SER A 567 11.98 3.43 -7.08
N VAL A 568 12.50 4.18 -8.06
CA VAL A 568 11.78 5.22 -8.79
C VAL A 568 10.58 4.62 -9.52
N TYR A 569 10.81 3.53 -10.24
CA TYR A 569 9.78 2.85 -11.02
C TYR A 569 8.66 2.28 -10.14
N TYR A 570 9.01 1.82 -8.93
CA TYR A 570 8.02 1.40 -7.95
C TYR A 570 7.16 2.57 -7.45
N GLN A 571 7.76 3.74 -7.20
CA GLN A 571 6.99 4.94 -6.81
C GLN A 571 6.09 5.44 -7.94
N PHE A 572 6.54 5.26 -9.18
CA PHE A 572 5.79 5.58 -10.40
C PHE A 572 4.51 4.75 -10.47
N LYS A 573 4.57 3.44 -10.17
CA LYS A 573 3.39 2.55 -10.07
C LYS A 573 2.28 3.18 -9.25
N ASP A 574 2.61 3.66 -8.06
CA ASP A 574 1.64 4.12 -7.07
C ASP A 574 1.12 5.54 -7.30
N LYS A 575 1.85 6.36 -8.07
CA LYS A 575 1.51 7.76 -8.32
C LYS A 575 0.85 7.98 -9.68
N ILE A 576 1.26 7.23 -10.70
CA ILE A 576 0.83 7.46 -12.09
C ILE A 576 -0.50 6.76 -12.40
N PHE A 577 -0.66 5.51 -11.95
CA PHE A 577 -1.82 4.69 -12.29
C PHE A 577 -2.98 4.86 -11.28
N VAL A 578 -3.29 6.11 -10.93
CA VAL A 578 -4.33 6.46 -9.96
C VAL A 578 -5.48 7.17 -10.67
N GLY A 579 -6.70 6.68 -10.47
CA GLY A 579 -7.92 7.26 -11.06
C GLY A 579 -8.42 6.52 -12.30
N GLN A 580 -9.26 7.19 -13.09
CA GLN A 580 -9.84 6.65 -14.32
C GLN A 580 -8.93 6.89 -15.52
N ARG A 581 -8.97 5.98 -16.49
CA ARG A 581 -8.26 6.11 -17.76
C ARG A 581 -8.95 7.12 -18.68
N PRO A 582 -8.20 7.92 -19.47
CA PRO A 582 -6.74 8.00 -19.49
C PRO A 582 -6.17 8.72 -18.25
N TYR A 583 -5.03 8.25 -17.75
CA TYR A 583 -4.37 8.76 -16.54
C TYR A 583 -3.78 10.17 -16.72
N ASN A 584 -3.58 10.87 -15.60
CA ASN A 584 -3.04 12.23 -15.59
C ASN A 584 -1.59 12.26 -16.13
N SER A 585 -1.41 12.91 -17.28
CA SER A 585 -0.11 13.02 -17.95
C SER A 585 0.83 14.03 -17.28
N ASP A 586 0.30 15.07 -16.63
CA ASP A 586 1.09 16.13 -16.00
C ASP A 586 1.93 15.59 -14.84
N LEU A 587 1.35 14.65 -14.07
CA LEU A 587 2.05 13.99 -12.97
C LEU A 587 3.16 13.07 -13.48
N LEU A 588 2.89 12.30 -14.54
CA LEU A 588 3.89 11.46 -15.21
C LEU A 588 5.05 12.33 -15.70
N GLU A 589 4.76 13.43 -16.39
CA GLU A 589 5.78 14.34 -16.90
C GLU A 589 6.62 14.95 -15.78
N LYS A 590 5.98 15.43 -14.71
CA LYS A 590 6.69 15.96 -13.54
C LYS A 590 7.65 14.92 -12.96
N LEU A 591 7.17 13.69 -12.78
CA LEU A 591 7.98 12.62 -12.22
C LEU A 591 9.16 12.23 -13.12
N ILE A 592 8.99 12.17 -14.45
CA ILE A 592 10.09 11.92 -15.39
C ILE A 592 11.11 13.08 -15.36
N LYS A 593 10.62 14.33 -15.38
CA LYS A 593 11.46 15.54 -15.28
C LYS A 593 12.27 15.56 -13.98
N ASP A 594 11.69 15.16 -12.86
CA ASP A 594 12.38 15.09 -11.56
C ASP A 594 13.54 14.07 -11.55
N GLN A 595 13.51 13.04 -12.41
CA GLN A 595 14.57 12.02 -12.48
C GLN A 595 15.64 12.32 -13.52
N MET A 596 15.27 12.89 -14.67
CA MET A 596 16.17 13.07 -15.82
C MET A 596 16.59 14.53 -16.04
N GLY A 597 15.97 15.49 -15.35
CA GLY A 597 16.10 16.92 -15.59
C GLY A 597 15.13 17.43 -16.66
N SER A 598 14.66 18.68 -16.52
CA SER A 598 13.70 19.29 -17.44
C SER A 598 14.32 19.77 -18.77
N THR A 599 15.64 19.98 -18.79
CA THR A 599 16.38 20.58 -19.91
C THR A 599 17.44 19.66 -20.50
N THR A 600 17.62 18.45 -19.96
CA THR A 600 18.68 17.53 -20.38
C THR A 600 18.41 17.04 -21.81
N LYS A 601 19.34 17.38 -22.72
CA LYS A 601 19.24 17.06 -24.14
C LYS A 601 19.94 15.74 -24.45
N MET A 602 19.55 15.11 -25.55
CA MET A 602 20.21 13.90 -26.06
C MET A 602 21.69 14.16 -26.41
N GLY A 603 22.02 15.34 -26.94
CA GLY A 603 23.39 15.75 -27.21
C GLY A 603 24.27 15.98 -25.98
N ASP A 604 23.69 16.02 -24.76
CA ASP A 604 24.47 16.13 -23.52
C ASP A 604 25.17 14.81 -23.14
N ILE A 605 24.80 13.69 -23.78
CA ILE A 605 25.44 12.39 -23.61
C ILE A 605 26.74 12.35 -24.41
N LYS A 606 27.88 12.62 -23.74
CA LYS A 606 29.20 12.78 -24.39
C LYS A 606 30.15 11.58 -24.23
N ASP A 607 29.76 10.53 -23.51
CA ASP A 607 30.64 9.41 -23.13
C ASP A 607 30.62 8.22 -24.12
N ASN A 608 30.46 8.50 -25.42
CA ASN A 608 30.33 7.50 -26.50
C ASN A 608 29.19 6.48 -26.27
N LYS A 609 28.18 6.85 -25.48
CA LYS A 609 26.96 6.06 -25.29
C LYS A 609 25.91 6.53 -26.28
N LYS A 610 25.31 5.59 -27.00
CA LYS A 610 24.29 5.83 -28.01
C LYS A 610 22.95 5.40 -27.44
N LEU A 611 21.98 6.31 -27.41
CA LEU A 611 20.65 6.09 -26.84
C LEU A 611 19.60 6.20 -27.95
N LEU A 612 18.79 5.16 -28.12
CA LEU A 612 17.70 5.08 -29.08
C LEU A 612 16.37 4.87 -28.35
N ILE A 613 15.38 5.70 -28.64
CA ILE A 613 14.04 5.61 -28.04
C ILE A 613 13.00 5.58 -29.16
N THR A 614 12.16 4.55 -29.15
CA THR A 614 11.12 4.37 -30.18
C THR A 614 9.83 5.11 -29.83
N ALA A 615 9.18 5.67 -30.84
CA ALA A 615 7.83 6.24 -30.75
C ALA A 615 7.14 6.12 -32.11
N VAL A 616 5.82 6.23 -32.16
CA VAL A 616 5.07 6.19 -33.43
C VAL A 616 4.55 7.58 -33.76
N LEU A 617 4.90 8.07 -34.96
CA LEU A 617 4.36 9.30 -35.54
C LEU A 617 2.99 9.03 -36.16
N THR A 618 1.97 9.74 -35.69
CA THR A 618 0.57 9.52 -36.12
C THR A 618 0.03 10.60 -37.04
N HIS A 619 0.79 11.65 -37.35
CA HIS A 619 0.34 12.74 -38.23
C HIS A 619 0.29 12.32 -39.72
N GLN A 620 0.65 11.08 -40.04
CA GLN A 620 0.69 10.55 -41.40
C GLN A 620 0.09 9.13 -41.42
N ASN A 621 -0.51 8.75 -42.56
CA ASN A 621 -1.01 7.40 -42.80
C ASN A 621 -0.32 6.85 -44.07
N PRO A 622 0.46 5.75 -43.99
CA PRO A 622 0.68 4.89 -42.83
C PRO A 622 1.46 5.59 -41.70
N ALA A 623 1.14 5.21 -40.45
CA ALA A 623 1.90 5.67 -39.29
C ALA A 623 3.34 5.17 -39.37
N GLN A 624 4.30 6.00 -38.95
CA GLN A 624 5.72 5.71 -39.11
C GLN A 624 6.42 5.56 -37.76
N LEU A 625 7.40 4.67 -37.71
CA LEU A 625 8.30 4.54 -36.56
C LEU A 625 9.26 5.74 -36.54
N TYR A 626 9.29 6.45 -35.41
CA TYR A 626 10.27 7.48 -35.13
C TYR A 626 11.22 7.01 -34.04
N VAL A 627 12.52 7.18 -34.29
CA VAL A 627 13.57 6.83 -33.33
C VAL A 627 14.24 8.13 -32.88
N PHE A 628 13.93 8.56 -31.67
CA PHE A 628 14.71 9.59 -30.97
C PHE A 628 16.09 9.04 -30.68
N ARG A 629 17.13 9.83 -30.96
CA ARG A 629 18.52 9.35 -30.94
C ARG A 629 19.48 10.48 -30.65
N ASN A 630 20.60 10.17 -30.00
CA ASN A 630 21.71 11.12 -29.80
C ASN A 630 22.82 11.00 -30.87
N ILE A 631 22.57 10.22 -31.93
CA ILE A 631 23.43 10.07 -33.10
C ILE A 631 22.74 10.66 -34.33
N PRO A 632 23.47 11.18 -35.33
CA PRO A 632 22.86 11.67 -36.56
C PRO A 632 22.15 10.53 -37.30
N SER A 633 21.03 10.83 -37.95
CA SER A 633 20.34 9.81 -38.75
C SER A 633 21.12 9.49 -40.02
N THR A 634 20.89 8.31 -40.59
CA THR A 634 21.44 7.89 -41.89
C THR A 634 21.23 8.97 -42.97
N SER A 635 20.06 9.60 -43.01
CA SER A 635 19.74 10.67 -43.97
C SER A 635 20.54 11.94 -43.72
N ASP A 636 20.75 12.30 -42.45
CA ASP A 636 21.55 13.48 -42.07
C ASP A 636 23.02 13.27 -42.44
N ILE A 637 23.56 12.06 -42.22
CA ILE A 637 24.94 11.71 -42.59
C ILE A 637 25.13 11.80 -44.11
N LEU A 638 24.17 11.27 -44.89
CA LEU A 638 24.23 11.27 -46.35
C LEU A 638 23.81 12.61 -46.99
N GLY A 639 23.36 13.60 -46.21
CA GLY A 639 22.85 14.88 -46.72
C GLY A 639 21.61 14.76 -47.61
N ARG A 640 20.84 13.67 -47.50
CA ARG A 640 19.66 13.42 -48.34
C ARG A 640 18.39 13.93 -47.67
N LYS A 641 17.67 14.82 -48.33
CA LYS A 641 16.28 15.15 -47.97
C LYS A 641 15.37 14.08 -48.59
N ILE A 642 14.65 13.33 -47.76
CA ILE A 642 13.69 12.33 -48.25
C ILE A 642 12.39 13.09 -48.60
N PRO A 643 11.79 12.90 -49.79
CA PRO A 643 10.59 13.64 -50.22
C PRO A 643 9.37 13.46 -49.30
N SER A 644 9.32 12.38 -48.53
CA SER A 644 8.24 12.03 -47.58
C SER A 644 8.58 12.36 -46.13
N ASP A 645 9.62 13.16 -45.86
CA ASP A 645 10.02 13.44 -44.48
C ASP A 645 8.93 14.23 -43.74
N PRO A 646 8.54 13.79 -42.53
CA PRO A 646 7.66 14.58 -41.69
C PRO A 646 8.29 15.93 -41.39
N GLU A 647 7.47 16.97 -41.40
CA GLU A 647 7.81 18.36 -41.06
C GLU A 647 8.50 18.47 -39.68
N TYR A 648 8.32 17.46 -38.83
CA TYR A 648 8.94 17.33 -37.52
C TYR A 648 10.28 16.56 -37.58
N LYS A 649 11.39 17.30 -37.78
CA LYS A 649 12.76 16.82 -37.62
C LYS A 649 13.56 17.72 -36.66
N PRO A 650 13.35 17.63 -35.35
CA PRO A 650 14.22 18.31 -34.40
C PRO A 650 15.64 17.75 -34.53
N ASN A 651 16.64 18.64 -34.50
CA ASN A 651 18.05 18.28 -34.49
C ASN A 651 18.31 17.25 -33.38
N PHE A 652 19.00 16.15 -33.70
CA PHE A 652 19.27 15.05 -32.76
C PHE A 652 19.96 15.54 -31.47
N ASN A 653 20.76 16.61 -31.54
CA ASN A 653 21.40 17.22 -30.38
C ASN A 653 20.45 18.02 -29.48
N GLU A 654 19.34 18.51 -30.01
CA GLU A 654 18.42 19.42 -29.31
C GLU A 654 17.23 18.71 -28.66
N GLN A 655 17.00 17.44 -29.03
CA GLN A 655 15.92 16.61 -28.50
C GLN A 655 16.06 16.43 -26.98
N ILE A 656 14.98 16.64 -26.24
CA ILE A 656 14.98 16.55 -24.77
C ILE A 656 14.61 15.12 -24.34
N ILE A 657 15.42 14.53 -23.46
CA ILE A 657 15.31 13.10 -23.09
C ILE A 657 13.95 12.78 -22.43
N TRP A 658 13.47 13.62 -21.51
CA TRP A 658 12.19 13.38 -20.83
C TRP A 658 11.00 13.42 -21.81
N GLN A 659 11.08 14.27 -22.85
CA GLN A 659 10.04 14.36 -23.88
C GLN A 659 10.02 13.10 -24.75
N ALA A 660 11.20 12.60 -25.13
CA ALA A 660 11.33 11.34 -25.86
C ALA A 660 10.77 10.16 -25.04
N CYS A 661 11.09 10.08 -23.74
CA CYS A 661 10.52 9.05 -22.86
C CYS A 661 9.00 9.19 -22.73
N ARG A 662 8.47 10.41 -22.61
CA ARG A 662 7.02 10.67 -22.53
C ARG A 662 6.29 10.30 -23.82
N ALA A 663 6.89 10.57 -24.98
CA ALA A 663 6.40 10.17 -26.30
C ALA A 663 6.36 8.65 -26.43
N SER A 664 7.48 7.99 -26.10
CA SER A 664 7.62 6.54 -26.17
C SER A 664 6.66 5.79 -25.25
N GLY A 665 6.33 6.35 -24.07
CA GLY A 665 5.39 5.74 -23.10
C GLY A 665 3.93 6.18 -23.24
N ALA A 666 3.55 6.87 -24.33
CA ALA A 666 2.19 7.38 -24.53
C ALA A 666 1.21 6.29 -25.00
N ALA A 667 1.05 5.24 -24.18
CA ALA A 667 0.25 4.05 -24.53
C ALA A 667 -1.21 4.44 -24.80
N PRO A 668 -1.76 4.15 -26.00
CA PRO A 668 -3.16 4.40 -26.30
C PRO A 668 -4.09 3.76 -25.27
N SER A 669 -5.21 4.41 -24.95
CA SER A 669 -6.13 4.08 -23.84
C SER A 669 -5.61 4.33 -22.42
N TYR A 670 -4.29 4.37 -22.19
CA TYR A 670 -3.71 4.62 -20.86
C TYR A 670 -3.33 6.09 -20.67
N PHE A 671 -2.67 6.69 -21.66
CA PHE A 671 -2.23 8.08 -21.62
C PHE A 671 -2.66 8.83 -22.88
N LYS A 672 -2.75 10.15 -22.77
CA LYS A 672 -2.91 11.01 -23.96
C LYS A 672 -1.64 10.97 -24.82
N ALA A 673 -1.81 11.11 -26.12
CA ALA A 673 -0.72 11.32 -27.07
C ALA A 673 0.13 12.53 -26.65
N PHE A 674 1.42 12.49 -26.97
CA PHE A 674 2.36 13.56 -26.66
C PHE A 674 2.83 14.22 -27.96
N GLY A 675 2.31 15.41 -28.26
CA GLY A 675 2.51 16.03 -29.56
C GLY A 675 2.00 15.10 -30.69
N PRO A 676 2.79 14.85 -31.75
CA PRO A 676 2.43 13.94 -32.84
C PRO A 676 2.71 12.46 -32.54
N PHE A 677 3.08 12.12 -31.30
CA PHE A 677 3.58 10.79 -30.93
C PHE A 677 2.61 9.98 -30.07
N ILE A 678 2.57 8.68 -30.34
CA ILE A 678 2.03 7.64 -29.45
C ILE A 678 3.11 6.59 -29.13
N ASP A 679 2.80 5.68 -28.21
CA ASP A 679 3.74 4.67 -27.71
C ASP A 679 4.43 3.89 -28.83
N GLY A 680 5.75 3.74 -28.71
CA GLY A 680 6.59 2.97 -29.63
C GLY A 680 6.20 1.50 -29.72
N GLY A 681 5.50 0.99 -28.70
CA GLY A 681 5.06 -0.40 -28.57
C GLY A 681 4.17 -0.88 -29.72
N ILE A 682 3.49 0.03 -30.42
CA ILE A 682 2.58 -0.36 -31.52
C ILE A 682 3.35 -0.91 -32.73
N LEU A 683 4.54 -0.38 -33.01
CA LEU A 683 5.37 -0.80 -34.14
C LEU A 683 6.64 -1.53 -33.72
N ALA A 684 7.24 -1.16 -32.58
CA ALA A 684 8.55 -1.63 -32.14
C ALA A 684 8.57 -1.89 -30.62
N ASN A 685 7.66 -2.71 -30.08
CA ASN A 685 7.62 -2.98 -28.63
C ASN A 685 8.88 -3.68 -28.11
N ASN A 686 9.44 -4.57 -28.92
CA ASN A 686 10.80 -5.06 -28.77
C ASN A 686 11.66 -4.35 -29.84
N PRO A 687 12.48 -3.36 -29.46
CA PRO A 687 13.20 -2.52 -30.42
C PRO A 687 14.42 -3.22 -31.05
N THR A 688 14.66 -4.50 -30.77
CA THR A 688 15.93 -5.15 -31.09
C THR A 688 16.20 -5.21 -32.60
N LEU A 689 15.21 -5.58 -33.42
CA LEU A 689 15.37 -5.61 -34.88
C LEU A 689 15.57 -4.22 -35.47
N ASP A 690 14.82 -3.23 -34.98
CA ASP A 690 14.91 -1.85 -35.45
C ASP A 690 16.28 -1.25 -35.14
N VAL A 691 16.84 -1.55 -33.96
CA VAL A 691 18.15 -1.08 -33.53
C VAL A 691 19.28 -1.74 -34.31
N ILE A 692 19.20 -3.05 -34.57
CA ILE A 692 20.17 -3.75 -35.42
C ILE A 692 20.14 -3.16 -36.83
N SER A 693 18.94 -2.88 -37.37
CA SER A 693 18.78 -2.26 -38.69
C SER A 693 19.40 -0.86 -38.72
N GLU A 694 19.11 -0.03 -37.72
CA GLU A 694 19.68 1.31 -37.59
C GLU A 694 21.21 1.27 -37.43
N PHE A 695 21.74 0.31 -36.65
CA PHE A 695 23.18 0.11 -36.48
C PHE A 695 23.89 -0.12 -37.82
N PHE A 696 23.37 -1.05 -38.63
CA PHE A 696 23.96 -1.34 -39.94
C PHE A 696 23.81 -0.19 -40.94
N HIS A 697 22.67 0.50 -40.93
CA HIS A 697 22.47 1.68 -41.76
C HIS A 697 23.42 2.82 -41.39
N TYR A 698 23.58 3.09 -40.08
CA TYR A 698 24.50 4.09 -39.55
C TYR A 698 25.95 3.82 -39.99
N ASN A 699 26.44 2.58 -39.77
CA ASN A 699 27.77 2.18 -40.20
C ASN A 699 27.96 2.30 -41.72
N LYS A 700 26.95 1.89 -42.50
CA LYS A 700 27.04 2.00 -43.96
C LYS A 700 27.09 3.45 -44.44
N ALA A 701 26.34 4.34 -43.78
CA ALA A 701 26.39 5.77 -44.06
C ALA A 701 27.76 6.38 -43.74
N LEU A 702 28.37 6.00 -42.60
CA LEU A 702 29.72 6.44 -42.25
C LEU A 702 30.76 6.02 -43.29
N ILE A 703 30.71 4.77 -43.76
CA ILE A 703 31.59 4.27 -44.82
C ILE A 703 31.42 5.11 -46.10
N ASN A 704 30.17 5.39 -46.49
CA ASN A 704 29.88 6.15 -47.71
C ASN A 704 30.39 7.61 -47.67
N VAL A 705 30.46 8.21 -46.47
CA VAL A 705 30.98 9.58 -46.26
C VAL A 705 32.51 9.57 -46.00
N GLY A 706 33.16 8.41 -46.05
CA GLY A 706 34.59 8.28 -45.83
C GLY A 706 35.02 8.35 -44.36
N LYS A 707 34.07 8.23 -43.42
CA LYS A 707 34.31 8.24 -41.97
C LYS A 707 34.51 6.83 -41.41
N GLU A 708 35.39 6.05 -42.02
CA GLU A 708 35.58 4.65 -41.63
C GLU A 708 36.14 4.46 -40.22
N SER A 709 36.80 5.46 -39.65
CA SER A 709 37.33 5.43 -38.28
C SER A 709 36.24 5.41 -37.19
N GLU A 710 35.02 5.85 -37.52
CA GLU A 710 33.87 5.87 -36.59
C GLU A 710 33.03 4.57 -36.67
N VAL A 711 33.36 3.65 -37.58
CA VAL A 711 32.58 2.42 -37.84
C VAL A 711 32.84 1.39 -36.74
N GLU A 712 31.75 0.78 -36.24
CA GLU A 712 31.79 -0.22 -35.18
C GLU A 712 31.42 -1.63 -35.70
N LYS A 713 31.99 -2.69 -35.11
CA LYS A 713 31.57 -4.08 -35.37
C LYS A 713 30.59 -4.53 -34.28
N LEU A 714 29.36 -4.90 -34.65
CA LEU A 714 28.39 -5.44 -33.70
C LEU A 714 28.90 -6.77 -33.13
N SER A 715 29.14 -6.80 -31.82
CA SER A 715 29.81 -7.92 -31.14
C SER A 715 28.90 -8.74 -30.22
N LEU A 716 27.80 -8.15 -29.75
CA LEU A 716 26.79 -8.77 -28.90
C LEU A 716 25.49 -7.98 -28.92
N VAL A 717 24.37 -8.69 -28.86
CA VAL A 717 23.04 -8.13 -28.64
C VAL A 717 22.40 -8.77 -27.41
N LEU A 718 22.03 -7.95 -26.43
CA LEU A 718 21.26 -8.34 -25.26
C LEU A 718 19.85 -7.73 -25.36
N SER A 719 18.82 -8.57 -25.32
CA SER A 719 17.42 -8.17 -25.37
C SER A 719 16.69 -8.58 -24.09
N MET A 720 16.00 -7.64 -23.46
CA MET A 720 15.35 -7.83 -22.15
C MET A 720 13.85 -7.59 -22.23
N GLY A 721 13.08 -8.61 -21.87
CA GLY A 721 11.62 -8.56 -21.80
C GLY A 721 11.08 -8.08 -20.45
N THR A 722 9.78 -7.76 -20.46
CA THR A 722 9.02 -7.34 -19.26
C THR A 722 8.09 -8.44 -18.74
N GLY A 723 8.38 -9.71 -19.03
CA GLY A 723 7.54 -10.85 -18.64
C GLY A 723 6.65 -11.35 -19.76
N ARG A 724 6.56 -12.68 -19.90
CA ARG A 724 5.68 -13.36 -20.86
C ARG A 724 4.42 -13.86 -20.13
N ALA A 725 3.25 -13.48 -20.63
CA ALA A 725 1.99 -14.00 -20.11
C ALA A 725 1.85 -15.51 -20.41
N PRO A 726 1.14 -16.27 -19.55
CA PRO A 726 0.87 -17.68 -19.81
C PRO A 726 -0.01 -17.84 -21.04
N ILE A 727 0.15 -18.95 -21.77
CA ILE A 727 -0.70 -19.28 -22.91
C ILE A 727 -2.05 -19.75 -22.37
N VAL A 728 -3.10 -18.97 -22.63
CA VAL A 728 -4.48 -19.29 -22.25
C VAL A 728 -5.27 -19.66 -23.50
N PRO A 729 -6.10 -20.72 -23.47
CA PRO A 729 -7.00 -21.05 -24.58
C PRO A 729 -7.93 -19.87 -24.89
N ALA A 730 -7.86 -19.35 -26.10
CA ALA A 730 -8.79 -18.32 -26.58
C ALA A 730 -10.06 -18.95 -27.16
N ARG A 731 -11.18 -18.21 -27.10
CA ARG A 731 -12.41 -18.61 -27.82
C ARG A 731 -12.19 -18.45 -29.31
N LEU A 732 -12.76 -19.37 -30.11
CA LEU A 732 -12.74 -19.26 -31.56
C LEU A 732 -13.45 -17.98 -32.00
N VAL A 733 -12.74 -17.10 -32.72
CA VAL A 733 -13.33 -15.89 -33.29
C VAL A 733 -13.94 -16.23 -34.64
N GLU A 734 -15.25 -16.43 -34.66
CA GLU A 734 -16.04 -16.50 -35.88
C GLU A 734 -16.62 -15.13 -36.16
N LEU A 735 -16.17 -14.49 -37.25
CA LEU A 735 -16.78 -13.27 -37.75
C LEU A 735 -17.82 -13.66 -38.80
N GLY A 736 -19.08 -13.29 -38.55
CA GLY A 736 -20.08 -13.27 -39.62
C GLY A 736 -19.71 -12.24 -40.69
N PRO A 737 -20.45 -12.16 -41.80
CA PRO A 737 -20.20 -11.18 -42.84
C PRO A 737 -20.44 -9.74 -42.31
N ILE A 738 -19.37 -9.09 -41.83
CA ILE A 738 -19.37 -7.72 -41.27
C ILE A 738 -19.78 -6.67 -42.32
N MET A 739 -19.67 -7.01 -43.62
CA MET A 739 -19.98 -6.11 -44.74
C MET A 739 -21.16 -6.56 -45.61
N SER A 740 -21.94 -7.58 -45.21
CA SER A 740 -23.18 -7.90 -45.92
C SER A 740 -24.33 -7.06 -45.40
N SER A 741 -25.05 -6.40 -46.30
CA SER A 741 -26.17 -5.48 -46.04
C SER A 741 -27.46 -6.15 -45.53
N SER A 742 -27.37 -7.21 -44.73
CA SER A 742 -28.54 -7.95 -44.22
C SER A 742 -28.75 -7.69 -42.73
N PHE A 743 -30.02 -7.51 -42.36
CA PHE A 743 -30.47 -7.21 -41.00
C PHE A 743 -29.98 -8.27 -40.00
N PHE A 744 -29.10 -7.88 -39.08
CA PHE A 744 -28.68 -8.73 -37.97
C PHE A 744 -29.84 -8.93 -36.99
N THR A 745 -30.08 -10.18 -36.57
CA THR A 745 -30.90 -10.42 -35.38
C THR A 745 -30.16 -9.95 -34.12
N LEU A 746 -30.88 -9.52 -33.07
CA LEU A 746 -30.26 -9.01 -31.84
C LEU A 746 -29.20 -9.98 -31.23
N PRO A 747 -29.42 -11.32 -31.20
CA PRO A 747 -28.40 -12.26 -30.74
C PRO A 747 -27.16 -12.35 -31.63
N GLU A 748 -27.32 -12.27 -32.96
CA GLU A 748 -26.20 -12.28 -33.91
C GLU A 748 -25.38 -10.99 -33.85
N ALA A 749 -26.03 -9.85 -33.65
CA ALA A 749 -25.36 -8.56 -33.42
C ALA A 749 -24.51 -8.62 -32.15
N ILE A 750 -25.03 -9.18 -31.05
CA ILE A 750 -24.30 -9.36 -29.80
C ILE A 750 -23.13 -10.34 -29.98
N LYS A 751 -23.34 -11.50 -30.65
CA LYS A 751 -22.26 -12.46 -30.94
C LYS A 751 -21.15 -11.80 -31.77
N THR A 752 -21.52 -11.07 -32.82
CA THR A 752 -20.57 -10.37 -33.70
C THR A 752 -19.82 -9.27 -32.96
N ALA A 753 -20.49 -8.49 -32.10
CA ALA A 753 -19.85 -7.46 -31.29
C ALA A 753 -18.84 -8.06 -30.29
N LEU A 754 -19.17 -9.17 -29.64
CA LEU A 754 -18.25 -9.90 -28.76
C LEU A 754 -17.07 -10.48 -29.55
N SER A 755 -17.31 -11.12 -30.70
CA SER A 755 -16.24 -11.62 -31.58
C SER A 755 -15.33 -10.49 -32.08
N LEU A 756 -15.88 -9.32 -32.42
CA LEU A 756 -15.11 -8.16 -32.85
C LEU A 756 -14.26 -7.60 -31.69
N GLN A 757 -14.81 -7.57 -30.48
CA GLN A 757 -14.06 -7.17 -29.29
C GLN A 757 -12.88 -8.10 -29.01
N GLU A 758 -13.08 -9.42 -29.11
CA GLU A 758 -12.01 -10.42 -28.99
C GLU A 758 -10.97 -10.26 -30.11
N LEU A 759 -11.40 -10.03 -31.36
CA LEU A 759 -10.49 -9.78 -32.48
C LEU A 759 -9.62 -8.54 -32.24
N VAL A 760 -10.22 -7.42 -31.82
CA VAL A 760 -9.49 -6.19 -31.52
C VAL A 760 -8.49 -6.44 -30.39
N HIS A 761 -8.88 -7.17 -29.33
CA HIS A 761 -7.98 -7.54 -28.25
C HIS A 761 -6.83 -8.42 -28.75
N MET A 762 -7.09 -9.41 -29.61
CA MET A 762 -6.07 -10.24 -30.25
C MET A 762 -5.12 -9.41 -31.11
N MET A 763 -5.62 -8.48 -31.93
CA MET A 763 -4.79 -7.59 -32.75
C MET A 763 -3.89 -6.69 -31.90
N ILE A 764 -4.43 -6.09 -30.82
CA ILE A 764 -3.65 -5.29 -29.88
C ILE A 764 -2.59 -6.16 -29.20
N SER A 765 -2.94 -7.35 -28.74
CA SER A 765 -2.00 -8.26 -28.07
C SER A 765 -0.87 -8.73 -29.01
N THR A 766 -1.17 -8.90 -30.29
CA THR A 766 -0.21 -9.32 -31.33
C THR A 766 0.73 -8.17 -31.71
N THR A 767 0.22 -6.95 -31.85
CA THR A 767 1.05 -5.76 -32.17
C THR A 767 1.97 -5.39 -31.01
N LEU A 768 1.48 -5.51 -29.77
CA LEU A 768 2.26 -5.26 -28.57
C LEU A 768 3.11 -6.47 -28.13
N GLN A 769 3.15 -7.56 -28.90
CA GLN A 769 3.91 -8.75 -28.53
C GLN A 769 5.42 -8.47 -28.59
N THR A 770 6.11 -8.68 -27.48
CA THR A 770 7.57 -8.48 -27.39
C THR A 770 8.38 -9.75 -27.65
N ASP A 771 7.70 -10.89 -27.63
CA ASP A 771 8.25 -12.23 -27.81
C ASP A 771 7.65 -12.92 -29.04
N GLY A 772 7.99 -14.18 -29.30
CA GLY A 772 7.46 -14.92 -30.44
C GLY A 772 8.20 -14.62 -31.74
N HIS A 773 7.51 -14.19 -32.79
CA HIS A 773 8.11 -14.04 -34.13
C HIS A 773 9.23 -12.99 -34.18
N VAL A 774 9.08 -11.87 -33.44
CA VAL A 774 10.10 -10.81 -33.40
C VAL A 774 11.41 -11.35 -32.84
N ASN A 775 11.33 -12.11 -31.74
CA ASN A 775 12.50 -12.74 -31.13
C ASN A 775 13.14 -13.79 -32.07
N LYS A 776 12.33 -14.68 -32.66
CA LYS A 776 12.82 -15.71 -33.59
C LYS A 776 13.53 -15.13 -34.82
N ARG A 777 12.99 -14.04 -35.38
CA ARG A 777 13.64 -13.31 -36.49
C ARG A 777 14.98 -12.75 -36.05
N THR A 778 15.02 -12.09 -34.89
CA THR A 778 16.26 -11.52 -34.32
C THR A 778 17.32 -12.59 -34.13
N GLU A 779 16.96 -13.70 -33.50
CA GLU A 779 17.86 -14.83 -33.24
C GLU A 779 18.42 -15.42 -34.54
N ALA A 780 17.58 -15.64 -35.55
CA ALA A 780 18.01 -16.16 -36.85
C ALA A 780 18.98 -15.21 -37.58
N TRP A 781 18.71 -13.89 -37.57
CA TRP A 781 19.58 -12.90 -38.18
C TRP A 781 20.92 -12.78 -37.45
N CYS A 782 20.90 -12.71 -36.11
CA CYS A 782 22.12 -12.66 -35.30
C CYS A 782 22.98 -13.91 -35.52
N SER A 783 22.38 -15.11 -35.52
CA SER A 783 23.06 -16.37 -35.83
C SER A 783 23.70 -16.36 -37.22
N SER A 784 22.97 -15.88 -38.24
CA SER A 784 23.47 -15.77 -39.62
C SER A 784 24.67 -14.81 -39.74
N LEU A 785 24.69 -13.76 -38.93
CA LEU A 785 25.78 -12.77 -38.86
C LEU A 785 26.90 -13.17 -37.90
N SER A 786 26.81 -14.35 -37.27
CA SER A 786 27.72 -14.80 -36.21
C SER A 786 27.83 -13.81 -35.03
N ILE A 787 26.70 -13.22 -34.63
CA ILE A 787 26.59 -12.29 -33.50
C ILE A 787 25.90 -13.02 -32.34
N PRO A 788 26.54 -13.15 -31.17
CA PRO A 788 25.90 -13.70 -29.98
C PRO A 788 24.67 -12.88 -29.57
N TYR A 789 23.52 -13.56 -29.50
CA TYR A 789 22.24 -13.00 -29.09
C TYR A 789 21.78 -13.62 -27.78
N PHE A 790 21.45 -12.75 -26.82
CA PHE A 790 20.92 -13.16 -25.52
C PHE A 790 19.55 -12.54 -25.30
N ARG A 791 18.56 -13.38 -24.99
CA ARG A 791 17.20 -12.94 -24.67
C ARG A 791 16.81 -13.42 -23.28
N PHE A 792 16.43 -12.51 -22.41
CA PHE A 792 15.85 -12.83 -21.10
C PHE A 792 14.43 -12.28 -21.03
N ASN A 793 13.45 -13.18 -20.91
CA ASN A 793 12.06 -12.79 -20.74
C ASN A 793 11.36 -13.81 -19.81
N PRO A 794 11.20 -13.49 -18.51
CA PRO A 794 10.67 -14.44 -17.54
C PRO A 794 9.21 -14.80 -17.86
N PRO A 795 8.84 -16.09 -17.90
CA PRO A 795 7.44 -16.46 -18.01
C PRO A 795 6.74 -16.24 -16.67
N MET A 796 5.58 -15.60 -16.72
CA MET A 796 4.77 -15.23 -15.57
C MET A 796 3.71 -16.29 -15.33
N SER A 797 3.38 -16.57 -14.07
CA SER A 797 2.30 -17.51 -13.73
C SER A 797 0.90 -16.97 -14.03
N GLU A 798 0.75 -15.64 -14.14
CA GLU A 798 -0.52 -14.95 -14.37
C GLU A 798 -0.36 -13.91 -15.48
N ASP A 799 -1.47 -13.58 -16.18
CA ASP A 799 -1.48 -12.50 -17.16
C ASP A 799 -1.54 -11.14 -16.47
N LEU A 800 -0.36 -10.57 -16.24
CA LEU A 800 -0.19 -9.27 -15.57
C LEU A 800 -0.41 -8.12 -16.56
N GLN A 801 -1.39 -7.27 -16.25
CA GLN A 801 -1.70 -6.06 -17.02
C GLN A 801 -0.54 -5.04 -17.04
N LEU A 802 -0.57 -4.12 -18.00
CA LEU A 802 0.45 -3.06 -18.10
C LEU A 802 0.46 -2.10 -16.90
N ASN A 803 -0.67 -1.89 -16.23
CA ASN A 803 -0.84 -0.98 -15.09
C ASN A 803 -1.04 -1.72 -13.76
N VAL A 804 -0.40 -2.87 -13.55
CA VAL A 804 -0.51 -3.61 -12.28
C VAL A 804 -0.09 -2.71 -11.13
N THR A 805 -1.02 -2.48 -10.20
CA THR A 805 -0.80 -1.65 -9.01
C THR A 805 -0.82 -2.44 -7.71
N ASP A 806 -1.26 -3.70 -7.70
CA ASP A 806 -1.25 -4.47 -6.45
C ASP A 806 0.17 -4.91 -6.07
N ASP A 807 0.55 -4.63 -4.83
CA ASP A 807 1.90 -4.89 -4.33
C ASP A 807 2.21 -6.40 -4.30
N ILE A 808 1.20 -7.28 -4.15
CA ILE A 808 1.40 -8.74 -4.12
C ILE A 808 1.74 -9.26 -5.51
N GLU A 809 0.95 -8.90 -6.52
CA GLU A 809 1.18 -9.31 -7.91
C GLU A 809 2.55 -8.86 -8.42
N VAL A 810 2.94 -7.60 -8.15
CA VAL A 810 4.26 -7.08 -8.52
C VAL A 810 5.38 -7.82 -7.80
N VAL A 811 5.24 -8.05 -6.49
CA VAL A 811 6.23 -8.80 -5.71
C VAL A 811 6.38 -10.23 -6.23
N ASN A 812 5.28 -10.88 -6.57
CA ASN A 812 5.28 -12.23 -7.14
C ASN A 812 6.02 -12.24 -8.49
N GLY A 813 5.69 -11.35 -9.41
CA GLY A 813 6.39 -11.27 -10.71
C GLY A 813 7.89 -10.94 -10.58
N MET A 814 8.28 -10.10 -9.61
CA MET A 814 9.68 -9.85 -9.31
C MET A 814 10.38 -11.08 -8.72
N TRP A 815 9.71 -11.83 -7.85
CA TRP A 815 10.23 -13.09 -7.30
C TRP A 815 10.36 -14.17 -8.38
N GLU A 816 9.36 -14.33 -9.25
CA GLU A 816 9.39 -15.24 -10.41
C GLU A 816 10.55 -14.88 -11.35
N THR A 817 10.76 -13.58 -11.60
CA THR A 817 11.91 -13.12 -12.38
C THR A 817 13.23 -13.55 -11.75
N LYS A 818 13.42 -13.39 -10.44
CA LYS A 818 14.65 -13.83 -9.76
C LYS A 818 14.87 -15.33 -9.85
N ALA A 819 13.79 -16.09 -9.67
CA ALA A 819 13.85 -17.54 -9.73
C ALA A 819 14.14 -18.04 -11.17
N TYR A 820 13.58 -17.38 -12.19
CA TYR A 820 13.93 -17.59 -13.60
C TYR A 820 15.41 -17.30 -13.88
N MET A 821 15.92 -16.14 -13.44
CA MET A 821 17.32 -15.78 -13.62
C MET A 821 18.28 -16.75 -12.91
N TYR A 822 17.88 -17.29 -11.75
CA TYR A 822 18.64 -18.33 -11.07
C TYR A 822 18.59 -19.66 -11.83
N ALA A 823 17.44 -20.08 -12.35
CA ALA A 823 17.30 -21.28 -13.17
C ALA A 823 18.18 -21.21 -14.43
N LEU A 824 18.29 -20.03 -15.04
CA LEU A 824 19.16 -19.77 -16.19
C LEU A 824 20.60 -19.38 -15.82
N SER A 825 21.07 -19.71 -14.60
CA SER A 825 22.44 -19.37 -14.17
C SER A 825 23.52 -19.79 -15.18
N PRO A 826 23.52 -20.99 -15.77
CA PRO A 826 24.54 -21.38 -16.76
C PRO A 826 24.51 -20.52 -18.03
N TYR A 827 23.32 -20.14 -18.49
CA TYR A 827 23.15 -19.27 -19.66
C TYR A 827 23.56 -17.83 -19.36
N LEU A 828 23.26 -17.35 -18.15
CA LEU A 828 23.69 -16.04 -17.66
C LEU A 828 25.22 -15.97 -17.49
N ASP A 829 25.86 -17.02 -17.00
CA ASP A 829 27.33 -17.08 -16.89
C ASP A 829 28.01 -17.01 -18.26
N LYS A 830 27.41 -17.59 -19.32
CA LYS A 830 27.89 -17.44 -20.70
C LYS A 830 27.89 -15.97 -21.15
N LEU A 831 26.84 -15.21 -20.84
CA LEU A 831 26.77 -13.77 -21.14
C LEU A 831 27.87 -13.01 -20.40
N VAL A 832 27.98 -13.22 -19.09
CA VAL A 832 28.95 -12.52 -18.22
C VAL A 832 30.37 -12.79 -18.68
N ASN A 833 30.74 -14.05 -18.90
CA ASN A 833 32.07 -14.43 -19.37
C ASN A 833 32.41 -13.78 -20.72
N TYR A 834 31.45 -13.69 -21.63
CA TYR A 834 31.65 -13.05 -22.94
C TYR A 834 31.86 -11.53 -22.81
N LEU A 835 31.05 -10.86 -21.98
CA LEU A 835 31.20 -9.43 -21.71
C LEU A 835 32.56 -9.11 -21.06
N GLU A 836 33.00 -9.92 -20.10
CA GLU A 836 34.32 -9.76 -19.46
C GLU A 836 35.48 -10.04 -20.42
N ALA A 837 35.36 -11.05 -21.30
CA ALA A 837 36.39 -11.38 -22.28
C ALA A 837 36.63 -10.25 -23.28
N ILE A 838 35.56 -9.60 -23.75
CA ILE A 838 35.68 -8.43 -24.64
C ILE A 838 36.34 -7.25 -23.91
N GLU A 839 35.93 -7.00 -22.67
CA GLU A 839 36.49 -5.90 -21.88
C GLU A 839 37.98 -6.09 -21.60
N LYS A 840 38.41 -7.32 -21.33
CA LYS A 840 39.83 -7.67 -21.16
C LYS A 840 40.65 -7.39 -22.43
N LYS A 841 40.14 -7.80 -23.60
CA LYS A 841 40.79 -7.50 -24.90
C LYS A 841 40.90 -5.99 -25.16
N LYS A 842 39.92 -5.20 -24.73
CA LYS A 842 39.94 -3.74 -24.84
C LYS A 842 41.00 -3.12 -23.93
N SER A 843 41.18 -3.64 -22.71
CA SER A 843 42.23 -3.18 -21.79
C SER A 843 43.65 -3.61 -22.18
N GLU A 844 43.81 -4.68 -22.96
CA GLU A 844 45.12 -5.13 -23.47
C GLU A 844 45.55 -4.36 -24.75
N LYS A 845 44.59 -3.75 -25.47
CA LYS A 845 44.85 -2.93 -26.68
C LYS A 845 45.10 -1.44 -26.37
N ASN A 846 44.68 -0.96 -25.20
CA ASN A 846 44.92 0.41 -24.70
C ASN A 846 46.09 0.41 -23.74
#